data_AF-A0A443SFC7-F1
#
_entry.id   AF-A0A443SFC7-F1
#
_cell.length_a   1.000
_cell.length_b   1.000
_cell.length_c   1.000
_cell.angle_alpha   90.00
_cell.angle_beta   90.00
_cell.angle_gamma   90.00
#
_symmetry.space_group_name_H-M   'P 1'
#
loop_
_entity.id
_entity.type
_entity.pdbx_description
1 polymer ?
#
loop_
_entity_poly.entity_id
_entity_poly.type
_entity_poly.pdbx_seq_one_letter_code
_entity_poly.pdbx_strand_id
1 'polypeptide(L)'
;MVYNDCPLFKINWVQKLALYETKARFIIVGSNNTKSRLRVLKIDRTEPHDLVVVDDRVEYTHQEIEDLLSRVDHGNRGRNRTSGIIRKIAAYGIFGFIRFLEGYYLILITKRRRIAQIGSHAIYKIEDTSMVYIPSVSPKNNADESRYLKMFNHIDLNSNFYFSYTYDLTHTLQYNLTPFCETHHKMKNGTTLWETNIECEVINQKHGARTLPDFKYVWNEYMLQSLDIHPDWKLFIIHGFVSQGNICVYGRPFLLTLIARRSKKFAGTRFLKRGANFEGDVGNEVETEQILADAGVSSFRKGRFTSFVQMRGSIPSLWSQDISKMVPKPTISLDIVDPLHRTAGYHFDRLLTNYGSPVIVLNLVKRKEQKPHESVLYNEIVNTISYLNQFLPPEHRIEHIGFDMARMNKRKGVSVMQKLADIAYYVLRKIGIFQSWSNDLPKMLQESRLHFEIGGLHLDKCSFQTGIVRVNCVDCLDRTNTAQFAVGKCALAFQLYALGVIASPILQFETDTVRLLEELYEIHGDTLALQYGGSQLVHRIQTYRKTAPITSHSRDFMQTLSRYYSNTFSDWEKQNAINLFLGVFKAYENPELRLWDLSTDYYLHNSLLSLPKYKKNTKPVTQWWNEKVAVCLPRAAREVFKNESSKFECCYSQQCDEGESKDEFYEHYKPYELTIFMETLSFQMPHTERDMPNFTEDYSPFCVRVRPGKRIESIMSTNNKLMLPNSSLSGNASTSSTSSSASELDSDFSDEEMSNFCHLKKGSSSSSSTTSPVKKVSEFSFNDLSRSYGTLMLRPKSNDLKVYEKYANMAKICEQKSDKKIFDNFETELKHDLKPKNENSSFEVELKPISSKTQKLYEQYIQKGVTGKVTPKPESKAQISKPAPFWQGTAVVKNEFKELNLTQYKGKYLVFFFYPLDFTFVCPTEIIAFSDRVHEFKKLNAEVVAVSVDSQFTHLAWIQTPRKKGGLGSINIPLLSDLTHQISKDYGVFLEDLGHTLRGLFIIDANGVLRQITMNDLPVGRSVDETIRLIQAFQYTDKHGEVCPANWKPGSPTIIPNPEEKLKYFGAVDDPKKDK
;
A
#
# COMPACT_ATOMS: atom_id res chain seq x y z
N MET A 1 -36.34 -15.11 -6.37
CA MET A 1 -37.65 -15.47 -5.82
C MET A 1 -38.19 -14.25 -5.12
N VAL A 2 -39.36 -13.78 -5.53
CA VAL A 2 -40.05 -12.61 -4.95
C VAL A 2 -40.67 -13.08 -3.62
N TYR A 3 -40.14 -12.60 -2.49
CA TYR A 3 -40.74 -12.81 -1.17
C TYR A 3 -41.68 -11.63 -0.88
N ASN A 4 -42.82 -11.62 -1.54
CA ASN A 4 -43.98 -10.84 -1.09
C ASN A 4 -44.87 -11.81 -0.30
N ASP A 5 -45.37 -11.36 0.84
CA ASP A 5 -46.28 -12.06 1.76
C ASP A 5 -45.60 -12.87 2.87
N CYS A 6 -45.21 -12.17 3.95
CA CYS A 6 -45.18 -12.77 5.27
C CYS A 6 -45.80 -11.81 6.30
N PRO A 7 -46.83 -12.21 7.06
CA PRO A 7 -47.53 -11.32 7.99
C PRO A 7 -46.65 -10.96 9.20
N LEU A 8 -47.04 -9.89 9.90
CA LEU A 8 -46.42 -9.29 11.08
C LEU A 8 -46.11 -10.27 12.24
N PHE A 9 -44.97 -10.96 12.18
CA PHE A 9 -44.45 -11.77 13.28
C PHE A 9 -42.93 -11.61 13.33
N LYS A 10 -42.32 -11.30 14.47
CA LYS A 10 -40.85 -11.29 14.61
C LYS A 10 -40.41 -11.36 16.07
N ILE A 11 -39.89 -12.51 16.50
CA ILE A 11 -38.63 -12.52 17.27
C ILE A 11 -37.62 -11.76 16.43
N ASN A 12 -37.12 -10.63 16.92
CA ASN A 12 -36.19 -9.83 16.14
C ASN A 12 -34.80 -10.50 16.02
N TRP A 13 -34.42 -11.37 16.97
CA TRP A 13 -33.18 -12.15 16.94
C TRP A 13 -33.15 -13.29 17.99
N VAL A 14 -32.44 -14.38 17.67
CA VAL A 14 -32.23 -15.52 18.59
C VAL A 14 -30.96 -15.29 19.42
N GLN A 15 -31.08 -15.15 20.75
CA GLN A 15 -29.92 -14.93 21.65
C GLN A 15 -29.56 -16.13 22.51
N LYS A 16 -30.52 -17.00 22.80
CA LYS A 16 -30.35 -18.14 23.70
C LYS A 16 -30.80 -19.39 22.98
N LEU A 17 -29.92 -20.38 22.95
CA LEU A 17 -30.08 -21.66 22.27
C LEU A 17 -30.02 -22.79 23.28
N ALA A 18 -30.89 -23.77 23.12
CA ALA A 18 -30.80 -25.05 23.79
C ALA A 18 -30.81 -26.18 22.77
N LEU A 19 -29.75 -26.99 22.75
CA LEU A 19 -29.63 -28.17 21.91
C LEU A 19 -30.16 -29.39 22.66
N TYR A 20 -31.16 -30.02 22.08
CA TYR A 20 -31.73 -31.27 22.54
C TYR A 20 -31.37 -32.40 21.58
N GLU A 21 -31.00 -33.54 22.15
CA GLU A 21 -30.58 -34.73 21.44
C GLU A 21 -31.66 -35.81 21.51
N THR A 22 -31.97 -36.39 20.35
CA THR A 22 -32.72 -37.64 20.20
C THR A 22 -31.94 -38.60 19.30
N LYS A 23 -32.33 -39.87 19.21
CA LYS A 23 -31.63 -40.86 18.37
C LYS A 23 -31.59 -40.45 16.89
N ALA A 24 -32.69 -39.91 16.36
CA ALA A 24 -32.82 -39.58 14.95
C ALA A 24 -32.53 -38.09 14.65
N ARG A 25 -32.73 -37.18 15.60
CA ARG A 25 -32.66 -35.72 15.33
C ARG A 25 -32.00 -34.93 16.45
N PHE A 26 -31.35 -33.84 16.08
CA PHE A 26 -31.08 -32.73 16.98
C PHE A 26 -32.20 -31.69 16.87
N ILE A 27 -32.63 -31.14 18.00
CA ILE A 27 -33.64 -30.10 18.07
C ILE A 27 -33.00 -28.91 18.77
N ILE A 28 -32.88 -27.78 18.07
CA ILE A 28 -32.38 -26.53 18.64
C ILE A 28 -33.58 -25.64 18.91
N VAL A 29 -33.77 -25.30 20.17
CA VAL A 29 -34.76 -24.31 20.59
C VAL A 29 -34.03 -22.97 20.76
N GLY A 30 -34.39 -22.01 19.92
CA GLY A 30 -33.90 -20.64 19.97
C GLY A 30 -34.90 -19.74 20.67
N SER A 31 -34.42 -18.81 21.49
CA SER A 31 -35.26 -17.85 22.21
C SER A 31 -34.64 -16.46 22.21
N ASN A 32 -35.48 -15.45 22.35
CA ASN A 32 -35.04 -14.09 22.66
C ASN A 32 -34.46 -14.01 24.09
N ASN A 33 -33.88 -12.86 24.45
CA ASN A 33 -33.18 -12.74 25.73
C ASN A 33 -34.12 -12.89 26.95
N THR A 34 -35.38 -12.45 26.79
CA THR A 34 -36.47 -12.56 27.79
C THR A 34 -37.12 -13.94 27.85
N LYS A 35 -36.80 -14.86 26.92
CA LYS A 35 -37.43 -16.18 26.75
C LYS A 35 -38.96 -16.14 26.54
N SER A 36 -39.49 -15.02 26.09
CA SER A 36 -40.93 -14.85 25.85
C SER A 36 -41.39 -15.49 24.55
N ARG A 37 -40.51 -15.49 23.54
CA ARG A 37 -40.78 -16.02 22.21
C ARG A 37 -39.65 -16.94 21.80
N LEU A 38 -40.01 -18.06 21.18
CA LEU A 38 -39.08 -19.11 20.83
C LEU A 38 -39.33 -19.66 19.41
N ARG A 39 -38.31 -20.27 18.81
CA ARG A 39 -38.34 -20.95 17.51
C ARG A 39 -37.60 -22.28 17.60
N VAL A 40 -37.91 -23.19 16.68
CA VAL A 40 -37.37 -24.55 16.67
C VAL A 40 -36.72 -24.86 15.33
N LEU A 41 -35.47 -25.32 15.39
CA LEU A 41 -34.71 -25.86 14.27
C LEU A 41 -34.51 -27.36 14.47
N LYS A 42 -34.79 -28.17 13.45
CA LYS A 42 -34.59 -29.63 13.48
C LYS A 42 -33.46 -29.99 12.53
N ILE A 43 -32.53 -30.82 13.00
CA ILE A 43 -31.39 -31.30 12.24
C ILE A 43 -31.46 -32.82 12.22
N ASP A 44 -31.39 -33.41 11.03
CA ASP A 44 -31.39 -34.86 10.88
C ASP A 44 -30.03 -35.47 11.28
N ARG A 45 -30.06 -36.67 11.86
CA ARG A 45 -28.88 -37.44 12.29
C ARG A 45 -28.79 -38.83 11.66
N THR A 46 -29.79 -39.22 10.87
CA THR A 46 -29.83 -40.54 10.23
C THR A 46 -28.89 -40.61 9.03
N GLU A 47 -28.78 -39.53 8.27
CA GLU A 47 -27.91 -39.45 7.10
C GLU A 47 -26.54 -38.85 7.50
N PRO A 48 -25.42 -39.56 7.25
CA PRO A 48 -24.10 -39.07 7.64
C PRO A 48 -23.56 -38.01 6.68
N HIS A 49 -23.90 -38.10 5.39
CA HIS A 49 -23.28 -37.32 4.33
C HIS A 49 -24.04 -36.06 3.92
N ASP A 50 -25.35 -35.99 4.21
CA ASP A 50 -26.18 -34.84 3.84
C ASP A 50 -26.62 -34.07 5.08
N LEU A 51 -26.54 -32.73 4.99
CA LEU A 51 -26.96 -31.84 6.07
C LEU A 51 -28.40 -31.41 5.80
N VAL A 52 -29.36 -32.08 6.45
CA VAL A 52 -30.78 -31.71 6.39
C VAL A 52 -31.14 -30.91 7.63
N VAL A 53 -31.34 -29.60 7.43
CA VAL A 53 -31.79 -28.66 8.46
C VAL A 53 -33.15 -28.13 8.08
N VAL A 54 -34.14 -28.34 8.95
CA VAL A 54 -35.52 -27.90 8.76
C VAL A 54 -35.84 -26.85 9.80
N ASP A 55 -36.16 -25.64 9.33
CA ASP A 55 -36.71 -24.56 10.14
C ASP A 55 -38.24 -24.65 10.06
N ASP A 56 -38.89 -24.83 11.21
CA ASP A 56 -40.36 -24.88 11.26
C ASP A 56 -40.98 -23.50 10.94
N ARG A 57 -40.21 -22.40 11.01
CA ARG A 57 -40.64 -21.01 10.79
C ARG A 57 -41.85 -20.56 11.64
N VAL A 58 -42.17 -21.31 12.69
CA VAL A 58 -43.25 -21.03 13.66
C VAL A 58 -42.67 -20.46 14.94
N GLU A 59 -43.35 -19.45 15.51
CA GLU A 59 -43.05 -18.91 16.83
C GLU A 59 -43.89 -19.62 17.90
N TYR A 60 -43.25 -19.95 19.00
CA TYR A 60 -43.85 -20.65 20.14
C TYR A 60 -43.73 -19.82 21.41
N THR A 61 -44.71 -19.97 22.28
CA THR A 61 -44.65 -19.54 23.69
C THR A 61 -43.87 -20.56 24.52
N HIS A 62 -43.52 -20.19 25.76
CA HIS A 62 -42.81 -21.08 26.68
C HIS A 62 -43.59 -22.39 26.94
N GLN A 63 -44.89 -22.29 27.19
CA GLN A 63 -45.76 -23.44 27.48
C GLN A 63 -45.87 -24.39 26.29
N GLU A 64 -46.07 -23.84 25.08
CA GLU A 64 -46.19 -24.65 23.87
C GLU A 64 -44.91 -25.43 23.55
N ILE A 65 -43.73 -24.88 23.86
CA ILE A 65 -42.47 -25.59 23.70
C ILE A 65 -42.26 -26.65 24.76
N GLU A 66 -42.65 -26.40 26.01
CA GLU A 66 -42.61 -27.44 27.03
C GLU A 66 -43.51 -28.61 26.64
N ASP A 67 -44.69 -28.33 26.08
CA ASP A 67 -45.59 -29.34 25.53
C ASP A 67 -45.04 -30.03 24.27
N LEU A 68 -44.32 -29.30 23.41
CA LEU A 68 -43.66 -29.89 22.24
C LEU A 68 -42.53 -30.83 22.67
N LEU A 69 -41.65 -30.36 23.57
CA LEU A 69 -40.52 -31.14 24.06
C LEU A 69 -40.99 -32.35 24.87
N SER A 70 -42.06 -32.21 25.67
CA SER A 70 -42.66 -33.33 26.38
C SER A 70 -43.25 -34.35 25.41
N ARG A 71 -43.98 -33.93 24.36
CA ARG A 71 -44.47 -34.86 23.31
C ARG A 71 -43.34 -35.58 22.59
N VAL A 72 -42.27 -34.86 22.24
CA VAL A 72 -41.08 -35.46 21.62
C VAL A 72 -40.41 -36.45 22.58
N ASP A 73 -40.30 -36.12 23.86
CA ASP A 73 -39.75 -37.02 24.88
C ASP A 73 -40.56 -38.32 24.97
N HIS A 74 -41.88 -38.21 25.12
CA HIS A 74 -42.78 -39.38 25.18
C HIS A 74 -42.69 -40.26 23.93
N GLY A 75 -42.60 -39.64 22.73
CA GLY A 75 -42.47 -40.37 21.47
C GLY A 75 -41.13 -41.07 21.28
N ASN A 76 -40.07 -40.63 21.96
CA ASN A 76 -38.73 -41.21 21.84
C ASN A 76 -38.38 -42.20 22.96
N ARG A 77 -39.14 -42.21 24.07
CA ARG A 77 -38.98 -43.17 25.18
C ARG A 77 -39.15 -44.62 24.70
N GLY A 78 -38.05 -45.36 24.69
CA GLY A 78 -38.08 -46.82 24.45
C GLY A 78 -38.79 -47.60 25.58
N ARG A 79 -39.07 -48.90 25.35
CA ARG A 79 -39.74 -49.81 26.33
C ARG A 79 -39.12 -49.81 27.73
N ASN A 80 -37.82 -49.49 27.86
CA ASN A 80 -37.08 -49.47 29.13
C ASN A 80 -37.08 -48.10 29.87
N ARG A 81 -37.88 -47.10 29.45
CA ARG A 81 -37.96 -45.74 30.05
C ARG A 81 -36.65 -44.93 30.14
N THR A 82 -35.52 -45.44 29.67
CA THR A 82 -34.18 -44.81 29.79
C THR A 82 -33.73 -43.96 28.61
N SER A 83 -34.43 -43.98 27.47
CA SER A 83 -34.01 -43.29 26.24
C SER A 83 -35.02 -42.24 25.81
N GLY A 84 -34.99 -41.06 26.45
CA GLY A 84 -35.84 -39.91 26.11
C GLY A 84 -35.08 -38.81 25.35
N ILE A 85 -35.62 -37.59 25.36
CA ILE A 85 -34.93 -36.38 24.91
C ILE A 85 -33.88 -35.96 25.95
N ILE A 86 -32.66 -35.65 25.50
CA ILE A 86 -31.59 -35.22 26.41
C ILE A 86 -31.22 -33.79 26.05
N ARG A 87 -31.29 -32.87 27.03
CA ARG A 87 -30.74 -31.53 26.85
C ARG A 87 -29.21 -31.62 26.90
N LYS A 88 -28.56 -31.42 25.76
CA LYS A 88 -27.11 -31.61 25.61
C LYS A 88 -26.33 -30.36 25.99
N ILE A 89 -26.64 -29.22 25.34
CA ILE A 89 -25.84 -27.99 25.42
C ILE A 89 -26.75 -26.77 25.47
N ALA A 90 -26.35 -25.76 26.25
CA ALA A 90 -26.88 -24.41 26.16
C ALA A 90 -25.86 -23.51 25.43
N ALA A 91 -26.34 -22.68 24.51
CA ALA A 91 -25.50 -21.84 23.67
C ALA A 91 -26.13 -20.45 23.45
N TYR A 92 -25.37 -19.54 22.87
CA TYR A 92 -25.76 -18.16 22.57
C TYR A 92 -25.86 -17.85 21.07
N GLY A 93 -25.36 -18.76 20.22
CA GLY A 93 -25.38 -18.59 18.77
C GLY A 93 -24.88 -19.83 18.06
N ILE A 94 -25.31 -20.00 16.81
CA ILE A 94 -24.75 -21.00 15.90
C ILE A 94 -23.55 -20.35 15.22
N PHE A 95 -22.37 -20.94 15.39
CA PHE A 95 -21.18 -20.48 14.67
C PHE A 95 -21.25 -20.93 13.20
N GLY A 96 -21.64 -22.19 12.98
CA GLY A 96 -21.91 -22.75 11.66
C GLY A 96 -21.75 -24.28 11.63
N PHE A 97 -21.80 -24.83 10.42
CA PHE A 97 -21.68 -26.26 10.13
C PHE A 97 -20.45 -26.50 9.26
N ILE A 98 -19.66 -27.52 9.60
CA ILE A 98 -18.49 -27.90 8.80
C ILE A 98 -18.47 -29.40 8.57
N ARG A 99 -18.17 -29.82 7.34
CA ARG A 99 -17.90 -31.20 6.97
C ARG A 99 -16.43 -31.33 6.59
N PHE A 100 -15.79 -32.39 7.08
CA PHE A 100 -14.44 -32.78 6.66
C PHE A 100 -14.53 -33.91 5.64
N LEU A 101 -14.68 -35.16 6.08
CA LEU A 101 -14.80 -36.33 5.19
C LEU A 101 -16.14 -37.01 5.42
N GLU A 102 -16.33 -37.63 6.59
CA GLU A 102 -17.46 -38.53 6.85
C GLU A 102 -18.75 -37.78 7.17
N GLY A 103 -18.72 -36.94 8.21
CA GLY A 103 -19.91 -36.31 8.76
C GLY A 103 -19.79 -34.81 9.02
N TYR A 104 -20.94 -34.18 9.27
CA TYR A 104 -21.02 -32.78 9.65
C TYR A 104 -20.83 -32.57 11.15
N TYR A 105 -20.18 -31.47 11.49
CA TYR A 105 -20.01 -30.96 12.84
C TYR A 105 -20.74 -29.64 12.97
N LEU A 106 -21.55 -29.52 14.03
CA LEU A 106 -22.22 -28.30 14.45
C LEU A 106 -21.33 -27.57 15.47
N ILE A 107 -20.99 -26.32 15.20
CA ILE A 107 -20.21 -25.48 16.12
C ILE A 107 -21.16 -24.47 16.77
N LEU A 108 -21.22 -24.49 18.11
CA LEU A 108 -22.07 -23.62 18.92
C LEU A 108 -21.21 -22.72 19.81
N ILE A 109 -21.66 -21.49 20.03
CA ILE A 109 -21.05 -20.55 20.95
C ILE A 109 -21.63 -20.78 22.35
N THR A 110 -20.85 -21.34 23.27
CA THR A 110 -21.32 -21.71 24.61
C THR A 110 -21.13 -20.60 25.63
N LYS A 111 -20.10 -19.75 25.45
CA LYS A 111 -19.87 -18.56 26.29
C LYS A 111 -19.50 -17.36 25.45
N ARG A 112 -19.97 -16.21 25.90
CA ARG A 112 -19.68 -14.89 25.32
C ARG A 112 -19.50 -13.86 26.42
N ARG A 113 -18.70 -12.84 26.16
CA ARG A 113 -18.50 -11.69 27.07
C ARG A 113 -18.81 -10.39 26.34
N ARG A 114 -19.54 -9.49 27.00
CA ARG A 114 -19.79 -8.14 26.47
C ARG A 114 -18.52 -7.31 26.62
N ILE A 115 -18.04 -6.74 25.53
CA ILE A 115 -16.73 -6.05 25.48
C ILE A 115 -16.82 -4.58 25.06
N ALA A 116 -17.88 -4.20 24.35
CA ALA A 116 -18.10 -2.85 23.89
C ALA A 116 -19.59 -2.61 23.64
N GLN A 117 -19.95 -1.35 23.50
CA GLN A 117 -21.31 -0.92 23.18
C GLN A 117 -21.31 0.30 22.28
N ILE A 118 -22.15 0.31 21.24
CA ILE A 118 -22.33 1.45 20.33
C ILE A 118 -23.81 1.82 20.33
N GLY A 119 -24.16 2.99 20.87
CA GLY A 119 -25.57 3.34 21.09
C GLY A 119 -26.23 2.37 22.06
N SER A 120 -27.35 1.75 21.68
CA SER A 120 -28.00 0.66 22.44
C SER A 120 -27.40 -0.73 22.17
N HIS A 121 -26.58 -0.88 21.13
CA HIS A 121 -26.13 -2.18 20.64
C HIS A 121 -24.92 -2.71 21.39
N ALA A 122 -25.03 -3.94 21.90
CA ALA A 122 -23.95 -4.63 22.59
C ALA A 122 -23.08 -5.45 21.61
N ILE A 123 -21.77 -5.41 21.83
CA ILE A 123 -20.78 -6.20 21.10
C ILE A 123 -20.23 -7.28 22.02
N TYR A 124 -20.16 -8.50 21.50
CA TYR A 124 -19.75 -9.67 22.25
C TYR A 124 -18.50 -10.30 21.66
N LYS A 125 -17.59 -10.71 22.55
CA LYS A 125 -16.47 -11.59 22.26
C LYS A 125 -16.88 -13.04 22.54
N ILE A 126 -16.53 -13.95 21.64
CA ILE A 126 -16.67 -15.39 21.87
C ILE A 126 -15.58 -15.81 22.88
N GLU A 127 -15.98 -16.46 23.97
CA GLU A 127 -15.03 -16.95 25.00
C GLU A 127 -14.94 -18.48 25.00
N ASP A 128 -15.98 -19.18 24.55
CA ASP A 128 -15.99 -20.64 24.53
C ASP A 128 -16.92 -21.16 23.43
N THR A 129 -16.52 -22.27 22.81
CA THR A 129 -17.23 -22.92 21.71
C THR A 129 -17.28 -24.43 21.92
N SER A 130 -18.36 -25.07 21.45
CA SER A 130 -18.50 -26.52 21.48
C SER A 130 -18.75 -27.06 20.08
N MET A 131 -17.99 -28.07 19.69
CA MET A 131 -18.14 -28.78 18.43
C MET A 131 -18.87 -30.11 18.68
N VAL A 132 -20.02 -30.30 18.01
CA VAL A 132 -20.88 -31.48 18.17
C VAL A 132 -20.96 -32.23 16.85
N TYR A 133 -20.60 -33.51 16.85
CA TYR A 133 -20.78 -34.38 15.70
C TYR A 133 -22.26 -34.69 15.49
N ILE A 134 -22.76 -34.50 14.27
CA ILE A 134 -24.19 -34.59 13.94
C ILE A 134 -24.68 -36.05 13.81
N PRO A 135 -24.04 -36.90 13.00
CA PRO A 135 -24.52 -38.26 12.75
C PRO A 135 -24.67 -39.09 14.03
N SER A 136 -25.67 -39.99 14.03
CA SER A 136 -25.95 -40.89 15.15
C SER A 136 -24.94 -42.02 15.29
N VAL A 137 -24.34 -42.45 14.18
CA VAL A 137 -23.24 -43.42 14.13
C VAL A 137 -21.97 -42.71 14.56
N SER A 138 -21.18 -43.31 15.45
CA SER A 138 -19.86 -42.77 15.81
C SER A 138 -18.99 -42.62 14.56
N PRO A 139 -18.17 -41.56 14.46
CA PRO A 139 -17.25 -41.41 13.32
C PRO A 139 -16.41 -42.68 13.20
N LYS A 140 -16.20 -43.18 11.99
CA LYS A 140 -15.28 -44.31 11.79
C LYS A 140 -13.87 -43.83 12.18
N ASN A 141 -13.01 -44.74 12.61
CA ASN A 141 -11.61 -44.43 12.93
C ASN A 141 -10.83 -44.13 11.64
N ASN A 142 -11.11 -43.00 10.99
CA ASN A 142 -10.36 -42.50 9.86
C ASN A 142 -9.26 -41.54 10.35
N ALA A 143 -8.00 -41.90 10.08
CA ALA A 143 -6.84 -41.11 10.46
C ALA A 143 -6.86 -39.72 9.79
N ASP A 144 -7.36 -39.62 8.56
CA ASP A 144 -7.41 -38.38 7.80
C ASP A 144 -8.44 -37.40 8.40
N GLU A 145 -9.61 -37.89 8.84
CA GLU A 145 -10.61 -37.05 9.52
C GLU A 145 -10.07 -36.52 10.85
N SER A 146 -9.43 -37.38 11.65
CA SER A 146 -8.78 -36.96 12.89
C SER A 146 -7.71 -35.88 12.65
N ARG A 147 -7.00 -35.94 11.51
CA ARG A 147 -6.00 -34.95 11.13
C ARG A 147 -6.63 -33.62 10.72
N TYR A 148 -7.70 -33.63 9.92
CA TYR A 148 -8.45 -32.41 9.60
C TYR A 148 -9.04 -31.75 10.84
N LEU A 149 -9.60 -32.53 11.77
CA LEU A 149 -10.15 -32.03 13.02
C LEU A 149 -9.06 -31.40 13.89
N LYS A 150 -7.91 -32.07 14.06
CA LYS A 150 -6.74 -31.50 14.74
C LYS A 150 -6.30 -30.19 14.09
N MET A 151 -6.22 -30.15 12.76
CA MET A 151 -5.81 -28.96 12.01
C MET A 151 -6.80 -27.80 12.17
N PHE A 152 -8.11 -28.07 12.10
CA PHE A 152 -9.14 -27.06 12.34
C PHE A 152 -9.02 -26.46 13.74
N ASN A 153 -8.77 -27.28 14.75
CA ASN A 153 -8.58 -26.85 16.15
C ASN A 153 -7.29 -26.04 16.39
N HIS A 154 -6.39 -25.89 15.40
CA HIS A 154 -5.28 -24.94 15.52
C HIS A 154 -5.75 -23.49 15.46
N ILE A 155 -6.93 -23.22 14.89
CA ILE A 155 -7.57 -21.91 14.99
C ILE A 155 -8.28 -21.84 16.33
N ASP A 156 -7.82 -20.93 17.17
CA ASP A 156 -8.47 -20.65 18.43
C ASP A 156 -9.77 -19.87 18.22
N LEU A 157 -10.90 -20.58 18.25
CA LEU A 157 -12.23 -19.97 18.14
C LEU A 157 -12.62 -19.14 19.37
N ASN A 158 -11.89 -19.29 20.48
CA ASN A 158 -12.17 -18.61 21.75
C ASN A 158 -11.46 -17.25 21.85
N SER A 159 -10.60 -16.91 20.87
CA SER A 159 -9.93 -15.63 20.83
C SER A 159 -10.23 -14.87 19.54
N ASN A 160 -10.37 -13.55 19.67
CA ASN A 160 -10.42 -12.59 18.56
C ASN A 160 -11.61 -12.69 17.59
N PHE A 161 -12.65 -13.44 17.93
CA PHE A 161 -13.92 -13.44 17.20
C PHE A 161 -14.99 -12.64 17.95
N TYR A 162 -15.68 -11.78 17.20
CA TYR A 162 -16.67 -10.85 17.74
C TYR A 162 -17.94 -10.85 16.90
N PHE A 163 -19.07 -10.61 17.55
CA PHE A 163 -20.36 -10.46 16.89
C PHE A 163 -21.26 -9.51 17.69
N SER A 164 -22.31 -9.04 17.03
CA SER A 164 -23.45 -8.40 17.69
C SER A 164 -24.74 -8.98 17.09
N TYR A 165 -25.80 -9.06 17.89
CA TYR A 165 -27.10 -9.51 17.37
C TYR A 165 -27.85 -8.42 16.64
N THR A 166 -27.65 -7.17 17.08
CA THR A 166 -28.45 -6.03 16.66
C THR A 166 -27.69 -5.03 15.81
N TYR A 167 -26.35 -5.08 15.81
CA TYR A 167 -25.49 -4.20 15.02
C TYR A 167 -24.63 -4.99 14.03
N ASP A 168 -24.62 -4.55 12.78
CA ASP A 168 -23.73 -5.12 11.75
C ASP A 168 -22.29 -4.63 11.92
N LEU A 169 -21.46 -5.49 12.53
CA LEU A 169 -20.03 -5.23 12.72
C LEU A 169 -19.21 -5.35 11.44
N THR A 170 -19.77 -5.81 10.33
CA THR A 170 -19.01 -6.01 9.08
C THR A 170 -18.80 -4.70 8.32
N HIS A 171 -19.68 -3.71 8.53
CA HIS A 171 -19.59 -2.38 7.93
C HIS A 171 -19.12 -1.33 8.94
N THR A 172 -18.76 -0.15 8.41
CA THR A 172 -18.41 1.03 9.20
C THR A 172 -19.65 1.68 9.80
N LEU A 173 -19.47 2.45 10.87
CA LEU A 173 -20.55 3.22 11.48
C LEU A 173 -21.17 4.21 10.49
N GLN A 174 -20.35 4.84 9.64
CA GLN A 174 -20.81 5.73 8.58
C GLN A 174 -21.79 5.01 7.64
N TYR A 175 -21.44 3.81 7.17
CA TYR A 175 -22.33 3.04 6.29
C TYR A 175 -23.63 2.67 7.01
N ASN A 176 -23.56 2.19 8.26
CA ASN A 176 -24.73 1.79 9.03
C ASN A 176 -25.69 2.96 9.30
N LEU A 177 -25.16 4.14 9.64
CA LEU A 177 -25.95 5.35 9.90
C LEU A 177 -26.38 6.10 8.63
N THR A 178 -25.80 5.81 7.45
CA THR A 178 -26.27 6.42 6.20
C THR A 178 -27.70 5.97 5.88
N PRO A 179 -28.66 6.90 5.68
CA PRO A 179 -30.03 6.56 5.37
C PRO A 179 -30.16 5.95 3.98
N PHE A 180 -31.28 5.26 3.75
CA PHE A 180 -31.64 4.71 2.45
C PHE A 180 -32.10 5.84 1.50
N CYS A 181 -31.40 6.03 0.37
CA CYS A 181 -31.70 7.04 -0.64
C CYS A 181 -32.08 6.41 -1.98
N GLU A 182 -33.13 6.92 -2.64
CA GLU A 182 -33.36 6.60 -4.05
C GLU A 182 -32.50 7.51 -4.93
N THR A 183 -31.83 6.88 -5.88
CA THR A 183 -30.94 7.56 -6.83
C THR A 183 -31.71 7.82 -8.12
N HIS A 184 -31.94 9.09 -8.46
CA HIS A 184 -32.48 9.46 -9.76
C HIS A 184 -31.34 9.84 -10.71
N HIS A 185 -31.16 9.04 -11.77
CA HIS A 185 -30.19 9.35 -12.82
C HIS A 185 -30.75 10.42 -13.77
N LYS A 186 -30.26 11.67 -13.65
CA LYS A 186 -30.49 12.70 -14.67
C LYS A 186 -29.25 12.80 -15.58
N MET A 187 -29.21 11.99 -16.64
CA MET A 187 -28.23 12.22 -17.71
C MET A 187 -28.70 13.39 -18.58
N LYS A 188 -27.89 14.46 -18.65
CA LYS A 188 -28.04 15.47 -19.71
C LYS A 188 -27.36 14.93 -20.98
N ASN A 189 -27.99 15.09 -22.15
CA ASN A 189 -27.38 14.67 -23.41
C ASN A 189 -26.05 15.42 -23.64
N GLY A 190 -24.93 14.69 -23.72
CA GLY A 190 -23.61 15.23 -24.09
C GLY A 190 -22.58 15.39 -22.96
N THR A 191 -22.89 15.07 -21.71
CA THR A 191 -21.92 15.14 -20.59
C THR A 191 -21.07 13.88 -20.46
N THR A 192 -19.80 14.00 -20.05
CA THR A 192 -18.94 12.84 -19.76
C THR A 192 -19.44 12.10 -18.50
N LEU A 193 -19.08 10.81 -18.32
CA LEU A 193 -19.52 10.03 -17.15
C LEU A 193 -19.13 10.72 -15.82
N TRP A 194 -18.00 11.43 -15.79
CA TRP A 194 -17.50 12.17 -14.64
C TRP A 194 -18.24 13.49 -14.36
N GLU A 195 -19.03 13.98 -15.32
CA GLU A 195 -19.84 15.21 -15.20
C GLU A 195 -21.29 14.93 -14.83
N THR A 196 -21.66 13.65 -14.66
CA THR A 196 -23.02 13.27 -14.28
C THR A 196 -23.21 13.41 -12.76
N ASN A 197 -24.16 14.26 -12.37
CA ASN A 197 -24.53 14.45 -10.96
C ASN A 197 -25.68 13.51 -10.58
N ILE A 198 -25.53 12.75 -9.49
CA ILE A 198 -26.65 12.04 -8.86
C ILE A 198 -27.31 12.97 -7.84
N GLU A 199 -28.60 13.24 -8.03
CA GLU A 199 -29.46 13.74 -6.98
C GLU A 199 -29.95 12.55 -6.16
N CYS A 200 -29.62 12.54 -4.86
CA CYS A 200 -30.11 11.55 -3.91
C CYS A 200 -31.30 12.15 -3.16
N GLU A 201 -32.51 11.66 -3.41
CA GLU A 201 -33.68 12.01 -2.61
C GLU A 201 -33.80 11.05 -1.43
N VAL A 202 -33.83 11.60 -0.21
CA VAL A 202 -33.95 10.83 1.03
C VAL A 202 -35.42 10.51 1.25
N ILE A 203 -35.84 9.29 0.89
CA ILE A 203 -37.25 8.89 0.99
C ILE A 203 -37.65 8.50 2.42
N ASN A 204 -36.73 7.90 3.20
CA ASN A 204 -37.05 7.38 4.54
C ASN A 204 -35.87 7.55 5.51
N GLN A 205 -36.11 8.17 6.68
CA GLN A 205 -35.15 8.26 7.80
C GLN A 205 -34.97 6.93 8.55
N LYS A 206 -35.05 5.79 7.85
CA LYS A 206 -34.82 4.48 8.45
C LYS A 206 -33.33 4.20 8.42
N HIS A 207 -32.70 4.15 9.59
CA HIS A 207 -31.31 3.76 9.73
C HIS A 207 -31.25 2.23 9.78
N GLY A 208 -30.38 1.62 8.98
CA GLY A 208 -30.23 0.17 8.97
C GLY A 208 -29.18 -0.26 9.99
N ALA A 209 -29.58 -0.69 11.18
CA ALA A 209 -28.66 -1.33 12.12
C ALA A 209 -28.24 -2.74 11.67
N ARG A 210 -29.09 -3.40 10.85
CA ARG A 210 -28.83 -4.71 10.22
C ARG A 210 -29.03 -4.60 8.71
N THR A 211 -27.92 -4.39 8.00
CA THR A 211 -27.86 -4.38 6.53
C THR A 211 -27.36 -5.72 6.01
N LEU A 212 -27.37 -5.91 4.69
CA LEU A 212 -26.64 -7.00 4.06
C LEU A 212 -25.15 -6.87 4.46
N PRO A 213 -24.55 -7.91 5.08
CA PRO A 213 -23.20 -7.82 5.61
C PRO A 213 -22.15 -7.68 4.50
N ASP A 214 -21.01 -7.06 4.81
CA ASP A 214 -19.83 -7.15 3.96
C ASP A 214 -19.16 -8.51 4.15
N PHE A 215 -19.44 -9.42 3.22
CA PHE A 215 -18.84 -10.75 3.16
C PHE A 215 -17.31 -10.77 3.12
N LYS A 216 -16.64 -9.64 2.84
CA LYS A 216 -15.19 -9.51 3.01
C LYS A 216 -14.76 -9.75 4.48
N TYR A 217 -15.61 -9.39 5.44
CA TYR A 217 -15.31 -9.46 6.87
C TYR A 217 -16.08 -10.55 7.62
N VAL A 218 -16.98 -11.30 6.94
CA VAL A 218 -17.71 -12.44 7.53
C VAL A 218 -16.84 -13.70 7.50
N TRP A 219 -16.25 -14.06 8.64
CA TRP A 219 -15.30 -15.19 8.72
C TRP A 219 -15.98 -16.56 8.67
N ASN A 220 -17.20 -16.68 9.19
CA ASN A 220 -17.95 -17.94 9.23
C ASN A 220 -18.85 -18.16 8.00
N GLU A 221 -18.69 -17.39 6.92
CA GLU A 221 -19.55 -17.49 5.72
C GLU A 221 -19.59 -18.90 5.14
N TYR A 222 -18.43 -19.56 5.02
CA TYR A 222 -18.36 -20.92 4.47
C TYR A 222 -19.20 -21.91 5.28
N MET A 223 -19.24 -21.74 6.59
CA MET A 223 -19.98 -22.62 7.50
C MET A 223 -21.49 -22.32 7.54
N LEU A 224 -21.92 -21.20 6.95
CA LEU A 224 -23.32 -20.78 6.84
C LEU A 224 -23.91 -21.01 5.43
N GLN A 225 -23.09 -21.37 4.44
CA GLN A 225 -23.46 -21.41 3.03
C GLN A 225 -24.53 -22.46 2.69
N SER A 226 -24.63 -23.55 3.46
CA SER A 226 -25.52 -24.68 3.19
C SER A 226 -26.91 -24.58 3.84
N LEU A 227 -27.29 -23.43 4.41
CA LEU A 227 -28.47 -23.31 5.27
C LEU A 227 -29.57 -22.43 4.65
N ASP A 228 -30.69 -23.05 4.27
CA ASP A 228 -31.96 -22.37 3.99
C ASP A 228 -32.77 -22.18 5.29
N ILE A 229 -32.27 -21.31 6.16
CA ILE A 229 -32.85 -21.01 7.49
C ILE A 229 -33.18 -19.53 7.61
N HIS A 230 -34.11 -19.20 8.51
CA HIS A 230 -34.47 -17.81 8.78
C HIS A 230 -33.22 -16.97 9.16
N PRO A 231 -33.07 -15.72 8.68
CA PRO A 231 -31.91 -14.86 8.96
C PRO A 231 -31.58 -14.66 10.44
N ASP A 232 -32.56 -14.79 11.34
CA ASP A 232 -32.36 -14.65 12.79
C ASP A 232 -31.50 -15.76 13.41
N TRP A 233 -31.38 -16.89 12.75
CA TRP A 233 -30.44 -17.96 13.13
C TRP A 233 -29.02 -17.69 12.65
N LYS A 234 -28.86 -16.87 11.60
CA LYS A 234 -27.57 -16.56 10.99
C LYS A 234 -26.89 -15.44 11.77
N LEU A 235 -25.79 -15.80 12.41
CA LEU A 235 -24.93 -14.87 13.14
C LEU A 235 -23.65 -14.61 12.34
N PHE A 236 -23.45 -13.38 11.91
CA PHE A 236 -22.22 -13.01 11.19
C PHE A 236 -21.12 -12.64 12.18
N ILE A 237 -19.97 -13.30 12.04
CA ILE A 237 -18.85 -13.18 12.98
C ILE A 237 -17.67 -12.52 12.27
N ILE A 238 -17.12 -11.48 12.90
CA ILE A 238 -15.88 -10.84 12.46
C ILE A 238 -14.70 -11.40 13.24
N HIS A 239 -13.52 -11.38 12.61
CA HIS A 239 -12.24 -11.69 13.25
C HIS A 239 -11.35 -10.44 13.23
N GLY A 240 -10.65 -10.17 14.33
CA GLY A 240 -9.78 -9.00 14.45
C GLY A 240 -9.66 -8.51 15.89
N PHE A 241 -10.10 -7.28 16.17
CA PHE A 241 -10.00 -6.68 17.50
C PHE A 241 -11.17 -5.74 17.77
N VAL A 242 -11.70 -5.76 19.00
CA VAL A 242 -12.64 -4.75 19.47
C VAL A 242 -12.31 -4.46 20.92
N SER A 243 -12.12 -3.18 21.24
CA SER A 243 -11.99 -2.71 22.61
C SER A 243 -12.60 -1.32 22.75
N GLN A 244 -13.04 -1.00 23.95
CA GLN A 244 -13.66 0.28 24.29
C GLN A 244 -12.99 0.84 25.55
N GLY A 245 -12.82 2.15 25.60
CA GLY A 245 -12.36 2.88 26.77
C GLY A 245 -13.25 4.10 27.04
N ASN A 246 -13.30 4.53 28.30
CA ASN A 246 -14.09 5.67 28.73
C ASN A 246 -13.22 6.88 29.05
N ILE A 247 -13.45 7.97 28.31
CA ILE A 247 -12.88 9.28 28.59
C ILE A 247 -13.90 10.04 29.43
N CYS A 248 -13.62 10.19 30.72
CA CYS A 248 -14.50 10.95 31.61
C CYS A 248 -14.07 12.41 31.65
N VAL A 249 -14.97 13.31 31.29
CA VAL A 249 -14.76 14.77 31.37
C VAL A 249 -15.73 15.33 32.41
N TYR A 250 -15.22 15.56 33.63
CA TYR A 250 -16.02 16.07 34.75
C TYR A 250 -17.32 15.30 35.00
N GLY A 251 -17.25 13.95 35.00
CA GLY A 251 -18.41 13.09 35.21
C GLY A 251 -19.24 12.80 33.95
N ARG A 252 -18.95 13.45 32.80
CA ARG A 252 -19.56 13.10 31.51
C ARG A 252 -18.71 12.04 30.80
N PRO A 253 -19.26 10.83 30.56
CA PRO A 253 -18.53 9.76 29.88
C PRO A 253 -18.57 9.91 28.35
N PHE A 254 -17.41 9.79 27.72
CA PHE A 254 -17.26 9.65 26.27
C PHE A 254 -16.64 8.29 25.97
N LEU A 255 -17.33 7.50 25.16
CA LEU A 255 -16.89 6.16 24.81
C LEU A 255 -16.02 6.20 23.56
N LEU A 256 -14.75 5.83 23.72
CA LEU A 256 -13.79 5.63 22.66
C LEU A 256 -13.73 4.14 22.31
N THR A 257 -14.23 3.76 21.14
CA THR A 257 -14.23 2.38 20.65
C THR A 257 -13.24 2.24 19.50
N LEU A 258 -12.37 1.23 19.58
CA LEU A 258 -11.47 0.85 18.49
C LEU A 258 -11.87 -0.53 17.97
N ILE A 259 -12.22 -0.59 16.69
CA ILE A 259 -12.58 -1.83 15.99
C ILE A 259 -11.56 -2.09 14.88
N ALA A 260 -11.05 -3.30 14.79
CA ALA A 260 -10.28 -3.77 13.66
C ALA A 260 -10.92 -5.02 13.05
N ARG A 261 -11.26 -4.93 11.77
CA ARG A 261 -11.87 -6.01 10.98
C ARG A 261 -10.83 -6.57 10.04
N ARG A 262 -10.48 -7.85 10.20
CA ARG A 262 -9.56 -8.56 9.31
C ARG A 262 -10.34 -9.14 8.14
N SER A 263 -9.89 -8.84 6.91
CA SER A 263 -10.44 -9.45 5.71
C SER A 263 -10.22 -10.96 5.72
N LYS A 264 -11.23 -11.74 5.32
CA LYS A 264 -11.05 -13.18 5.04
C LYS A 264 -10.41 -13.44 3.68
N LYS A 265 -10.51 -12.48 2.75
CA LYS A 265 -9.98 -12.61 1.40
C LYS A 265 -8.46 -12.57 1.42
N PHE A 266 -7.82 -13.58 0.81
CA PHE A 266 -6.37 -13.77 0.78
C PHE A 266 -5.71 -13.67 2.18
N ALA A 267 -6.42 -14.17 3.20
CA ALA A 267 -5.95 -14.19 4.58
C ALA A 267 -4.93 -15.31 4.81
N GLY A 268 -3.92 -15.04 5.64
CA GLY A 268 -2.99 -16.08 6.03
C GLY A 268 -1.80 -15.62 6.87
N THR A 269 -0.81 -16.49 6.99
CA THR A 269 0.39 -16.22 7.77
C THR A 269 1.34 -15.28 7.04
N ARG A 270 2.22 -14.65 7.82
CA ARG A 270 2.98 -13.47 7.39
C ARG A 270 3.78 -13.67 6.11
N PHE A 271 4.47 -14.79 5.93
CA PHE A 271 5.32 -15.00 4.75
C PHE A 271 4.60 -15.74 3.61
N LEU A 272 3.60 -16.55 3.92
CA LEU A 272 2.83 -17.29 2.91
C LEU A 272 1.81 -16.40 2.19
N LYS A 273 1.27 -15.37 2.86
CA LYS A 273 0.30 -14.43 2.28
C LYS A 273 0.81 -13.00 2.32
N ARG A 274 1.51 -12.61 1.25
CA ARG A 274 1.94 -11.24 0.92
C ARG A 274 1.55 -10.92 -0.52
N GLY A 275 1.54 -9.63 -0.85
CA GLY A 275 1.07 -9.16 -2.15
C GLY A 275 -0.44 -9.21 -2.29
N ALA A 276 -0.89 -9.39 -3.52
CA ALA A 276 -2.28 -9.53 -3.90
C ALA A 276 -2.51 -10.80 -4.74
N ASN A 277 -3.72 -11.33 -4.73
CA ASN A 277 -4.15 -12.35 -5.69
C ASN A 277 -4.62 -11.71 -7.02
N PHE A 278 -4.92 -12.51 -8.04
CA PHE A 278 -5.42 -12.00 -9.33
C PHE A 278 -6.78 -11.29 -9.26
N GLU A 279 -7.54 -11.46 -8.17
CA GLU A 279 -8.82 -10.77 -7.94
C GLU A 279 -8.63 -9.36 -7.32
N GLY A 280 -7.40 -8.97 -6.97
CA GLY A 280 -7.10 -7.70 -6.31
C GLY A 280 -7.28 -7.74 -4.78
N ASP A 281 -7.47 -8.91 -4.19
CA ASP A 281 -7.45 -9.11 -2.75
C ASP A 281 -6.02 -9.06 -2.22
N VAL A 282 -5.76 -8.17 -1.28
CA VAL A 282 -4.44 -7.99 -0.69
C VAL A 282 -4.29 -8.82 0.58
N GLY A 283 -3.08 -9.34 0.78
CA GLY A 283 -2.77 -10.18 1.92
C GLY A 283 -2.93 -9.41 3.22
N ASN A 284 -3.62 -10.03 4.19
CA ASN A 284 -3.77 -9.52 5.55
C ASN A 284 -4.28 -8.08 5.63
N GLU A 285 -5.27 -7.75 4.81
CA GLU A 285 -5.98 -6.48 4.86
C GLU A 285 -6.76 -6.32 6.17
N VAL A 286 -6.62 -5.17 6.81
CA VAL A 286 -7.32 -4.82 8.06
C VAL A 286 -7.88 -3.41 7.94
N GLU A 287 -9.17 -3.29 8.22
CA GLU A 287 -9.84 -2.01 8.42
C GLU A 287 -9.87 -1.69 9.90
N THR A 288 -9.38 -0.51 10.27
CA THR A 288 -9.37 -0.01 11.65
C THR A 288 -10.26 1.21 11.74
N GLU A 289 -11.27 1.15 12.61
CA GLU A 289 -12.23 2.23 12.84
C GLU A 289 -12.18 2.70 14.30
N GLN A 290 -12.07 4.02 14.45
CA GLN A 290 -12.07 4.72 15.73
C GLN A 290 -13.38 5.49 15.87
N ILE A 291 -14.23 5.05 16.79
CA ILE A 291 -15.53 5.64 17.07
C ILE A 291 -15.44 6.39 18.39
N LEU A 292 -15.91 7.63 18.41
CA LEU A 292 -16.10 8.40 19.64
C LEU A 292 -17.57 8.79 19.75
N ALA A 293 -18.19 8.43 20.87
CA ALA A 293 -19.60 8.64 21.15
C ALA A 293 -19.82 9.28 22.53
N ASP A 294 -20.78 10.19 22.62
CA ASP A 294 -21.27 10.71 23.89
C ASP A 294 -22.18 9.67 24.57
N ALA A 295 -21.76 9.13 25.71
CA ALA A 295 -22.54 8.09 26.40
C ALA A 295 -23.82 8.63 27.09
N GLY A 296 -23.98 9.95 27.18
CA GLY A 296 -25.21 10.55 27.72
C GLY A 296 -26.46 10.25 26.90
N VAL A 297 -26.32 9.89 25.62
CA VAL A 297 -27.45 9.60 24.72
C VAL A 297 -27.21 8.27 23.99
N SER A 298 -27.98 7.24 24.34
CA SER A 298 -27.83 5.89 23.75
C SER A 298 -28.52 5.71 22.39
N SER A 299 -29.48 6.56 22.02
CA SER A 299 -30.25 6.42 20.78
C SER A 299 -29.47 6.88 19.55
N PHE A 300 -29.46 6.12 18.46
CA PHE A 300 -28.77 6.51 17.21
C PHE A 300 -29.33 7.76 16.54
N ARG A 301 -30.61 8.08 16.72
CA ARG A 301 -31.23 9.26 16.10
C ARG A 301 -30.81 10.57 16.75
N LYS A 302 -30.57 10.55 18.07
CA LYS A 302 -30.27 11.76 18.87
C LYS A 302 -28.84 11.77 19.41
N GLY A 303 -28.17 10.63 19.42
CA GLY A 303 -26.81 10.49 19.94
C GLY A 303 -25.79 11.11 18.99
N ARG A 304 -24.73 11.65 19.58
CA ARG A 304 -23.63 12.27 18.85
C ARG A 304 -22.52 11.25 18.67
N PHE A 305 -22.42 10.71 17.46
CA PHE A 305 -21.40 9.75 17.06
C PHE A 305 -20.46 10.34 16.03
N THR A 306 -19.16 10.10 16.24
CA THR A 306 -18.12 10.35 15.24
C THR A 306 -17.40 9.05 14.92
N SER A 307 -16.97 8.89 13.67
CA SER A 307 -16.16 7.75 13.24
C SER A 307 -15.04 8.21 12.33
N PHE A 308 -13.87 7.59 12.49
CA PHE A 308 -12.74 7.74 11.59
C PHE A 308 -12.22 6.36 11.19
N VAL A 309 -12.23 6.08 9.90
CA VAL A 309 -11.82 4.79 9.34
C VAL A 309 -10.48 4.95 8.65
N GLN A 310 -9.57 4.01 8.89
CA GLN A 310 -8.27 3.89 8.25
C GLN A 310 -7.99 2.43 7.90
N MET A 311 -7.11 2.19 6.94
CA MET A 311 -6.85 0.86 6.40
C MET A 311 -5.36 0.53 6.40
N ARG A 312 -5.05 -0.75 6.49
CA ARG A 312 -3.71 -1.28 6.24
C ARG A 312 -3.78 -2.60 5.48
N GLY A 313 -2.74 -2.93 4.75
CA GLY A 313 -2.63 -4.21 4.06
C GLY A 313 -1.30 -4.38 3.36
N SER A 314 -1.09 -5.53 2.75
CA SER A 314 0.06 -5.73 1.87
C SER A 314 0.00 -4.80 0.66
N ILE A 315 1.14 -4.60 0.00
CA ILE A 315 1.23 -3.78 -1.23
C ILE A 315 0.43 -4.48 -2.33
N PRO A 316 -0.44 -3.76 -3.07
CA PRO A 316 -1.38 -4.34 -4.03
C PRO A 316 -0.70 -4.73 -5.36
N SER A 317 0.31 -5.59 -5.28
CA SER A 317 1.04 -6.14 -6.43
C SER A 317 1.31 -7.63 -6.22
N LEU A 318 1.63 -8.34 -7.31
CA LEU A 318 1.92 -9.78 -7.30
C LEU A 318 3.38 -10.00 -6.86
N TRP A 319 3.59 -10.20 -5.56
CA TRP A 319 4.91 -10.45 -4.99
C TRP A 319 4.86 -11.42 -3.82
N SER A 320 5.95 -12.17 -3.67
CA SER A 320 6.13 -13.16 -2.62
C SER A 320 7.50 -13.04 -1.97
N GLN A 321 7.71 -13.82 -0.92
CA GLN A 321 9.02 -14.01 -0.30
C GLN A 321 9.29 -15.50 -0.15
N ASP A 322 10.45 -15.93 -0.62
CA ASP A 322 10.85 -17.34 -0.52
C ASP A 322 11.17 -17.71 0.93
N ILE A 323 10.46 -18.69 1.48
CA ILE A 323 10.54 -19.13 2.88
C ILE A 323 11.57 -20.26 3.03
N SER A 324 12.62 -20.29 2.21
CA SER A 324 13.71 -21.25 2.39
C SER A 324 14.22 -21.15 3.83
N LYS A 325 14.04 -22.25 4.59
CA LYS A 325 13.93 -22.32 6.07
C LYS A 325 15.17 -21.87 6.87
N MET A 326 16.17 -21.28 6.22
CA MET A 326 17.47 -20.95 6.81
C MET A 326 17.94 -19.51 6.54
N VAL A 327 17.14 -18.65 5.90
CA VAL A 327 17.56 -17.26 5.61
C VAL A 327 16.90 -16.27 6.59
N PRO A 328 17.68 -15.48 7.36
CA PRO A 328 17.14 -14.54 8.35
C PRO A 328 16.34 -13.38 7.73
N LYS A 329 16.53 -13.08 6.44
CA LYS A 329 15.71 -12.16 5.65
C LYS A 329 15.42 -12.74 4.27
N PRO A 330 14.22 -13.30 4.04
CA PRO A 330 13.88 -13.88 2.75
C PRO A 330 13.84 -12.81 1.66
N THR A 331 14.32 -13.15 0.47
CA THR A 331 14.37 -12.25 -0.69
C THR A 331 12.95 -11.94 -1.17
N ILE A 332 12.72 -10.69 -1.59
CA ILE A 332 11.45 -10.27 -2.18
C ILE A 332 11.54 -10.51 -3.69
N SER A 333 10.60 -11.30 -4.23
CA SER A 333 10.46 -11.56 -5.66
C SER A 333 9.12 -11.04 -6.16
N LEU A 334 9.15 -10.35 -7.30
CA LEU A 334 7.94 -10.07 -8.08
C LEU A 334 7.64 -11.34 -8.88
N ASP A 335 6.54 -12.02 -8.55
CA ASP A 335 6.23 -13.34 -9.12
C ASP A 335 5.92 -13.23 -10.62
N ILE A 336 5.10 -12.24 -10.96
CA ILE A 336 4.65 -11.94 -12.31
C ILE A 336 4.69 -10.41 -12.48
N VAL A 337 5.31 -9.95 -13.56
CA VAL A 337 5.30 -8.53 -13.93
C VAL A 337 3.96 -8.24 -14.61
N ASP A 338 3.13 -7.41 -13.98
CA ASP A 338 1.83 -6.96 -14.49
C ASP A 338 1.98 -5.57 -15.14
N PRO A 339 2.24 -5.47 -16.46
CA PRO A 339 2.51 -4.18 -17.10
C PRO A 339 1.29 -3.22 -17.08
N LEU A 340 0.08 -3.76 -16.95
CA LEU A 340 -1.18 -3.01 -16.93
C LEU A 340 -1.67 -2.77 -15.50
N HIS A 341 -0.96 -3.31 -14.49
CA HIS A 341 -1.31 -3.21 -13.08
C HIS A 341 -2.78 -3.54 -12.79
N ARG A 342 -3.35 -4.53 -13.50
CA ARG A 342 -4.76 -4.92 -13.42
C ARG A 342 -5.14 -5.34 -12.01
N THR A 343 -4.25 -6.08 -11.34
CA THR A 343 -4.46 -6.55 -9.97
C THR A 343 -4.62 -5.36 -9.00
N ALA A 344 -3.75 -4.37 -9.15
CA ALA A 344 -3.84 -3.14 -8.36
C ALA A 344 -5.08 -2.32 -8.72
N GLY A 345 -5.45 -2.26 -10.00
CA GLY A 345 -6.67 -1.62 -10.49
C GLY A 345 -7.92 -2.17 -9.79
N TYR A 346 -8.11 -3.49 -9.75
CA TYR A 346 -9.22 -4.10 -9.02
C TYR A 346 -9.22 -3.78 -7.53
N HIS A 347 -8.04 -3.76 -6.92
CA HIS A 347 -7.91 -3.38 -5.52
C HIS A 347 -8.37 -1.94 -5.26
N PHE A 348 -7.87 -0.98 -6.04
CA PHE A 348 -8.22 0.44 -5.87
C PHE A 348 -9.66 0.73 -6.27
N ASP A 349 -10.24 0.01 -7.24
CA ASP A 349 -11.66 0.12 -7.59
C ASP A 349 -12.54 -0.22 -6.39
N ARG A 350 -12.19 -1.29 -5.67
CA ARG A 350 -12.89 -1.68 -4.45
C ARG A 350 -12.73 -0.67 -3.32
N LEU A 351 -11.55 -0.07 -3.18
CA LEU A 351 -11.34 1.01 -2.20
C LEU A 351 -12.22 2.22 -2.51
N LEU A 352 -12.25 2.68 -3.76
CA LEU A 352 -13.10 3.80 -4.19
C LEU A 352 -14.59 3.47 -4.03
N THR A 353 -14.98 2.23 -4.33
CA THR A 353 -16.37 1.76 -4.14
C THR A 353 -16.80 1.81 -2.68
N ASN A 354 -15.92 1.43 -1.76
CA ASN A 354 -16.23 1.30 -0.35
C ASN A 354 -16.07 2.59 0.46
N TYR A 355 -15.08 3.43 0.14
CA TYR A 355 -14.72 4.60 0.96
C TYR A 355 -14.74 5.93 0.21
N GLY A 356 -14.85 5.94 -1.12
CA GLY A 356 -14.82 7.16 -1.93
C GLY A 356 -13.42 7.70 -2.22
N SER A 357 -13.34 9.00 -2.55
CA SER A 357 -12.12 9.72 -2.93
C SER A 357 -11.82 10.93 -2.04
N PRO A 358 -10.54 11.24 -1.74
CA PRO A 358 -9.32 10.61 -2.27
C PRO A 358 -8.85 9.37 -1.49
N VAL A 359 -8.15 8.47 -2.19
CA VAL A 359 -7.40 7.36 -1.56
C VAL A 359 -5.95 7.82 -1.35
N ILE A 360 -5.52 7.92 -0.10
CA ILE A 360 -4.16 8.34 0.26
C ILE A 360 -3.34 7.13 0.70
N VAL A 361 -2.30 6.79 -0.06
CA VAL A 361 -1.39 5.68 0.22
C VAL A 361 -0.17 6.18 1.00
N LEU A 362 -0.14 5.92 2.31
CA LEU A 362 1.03 6.17 3.16
C LEU A 362 1.97 4.96 3.11
N ASN A 363 3.05 5.09 2.35
CA ASN A 363 4.01 4.01 2.10
C ASN A 363 5.22 4.08 3.04
N LEU A 364 5.34 3.12 3.97
CA LEU A 364 6.43 3.06 4.96
C LEU A 364 7.62 2.19 4.53
N VAL A 365 7.60 1.72 3.28
CA VAL A 365 8.66 0.92 2.64
C VAL A 365 9.93 1.76 2.49
N LYS A 366 11.08 1.17 2.81
CA LYS A 366 12.37 1.89 2.70
C LYS A 366 12.67 2.30 1.26
N ARG A 367 13.21 3.50 1.11
CA ARG A 367 13.50 4.10 -0.21
C ARG A 367 14.94 3.84 -0.66
N LYS A 368 15.91 4.08 0.22
CA LYS A 368 17.34 3.94 -0.06
C LYS A 368 17.93 2.87 0.85
N GLU A 369 18.45 1.82 0.26
CA GLU A 369 19.10 0.70 0.93
C GLU A 369 20.39 0.34 0.18
N GLN A 370 21.42 -0.15 0.89
CA GLN A 370 22.68 -0.57 0.27
C GLN A 370 22.50 -1.72 -0.72
N LYS A 371 21.59 -2.65 -0.40
CA LYS A 371 21.15 -3.71 -1.31
C LYS A 371 19.64 -3.56 -1.50
N PRO A 372 19.12 -3.58 -2.74
CA PRO A 372 17.70 -3.42 -2.99
C PRO A 372 16.94 -4.62 -2.41
N HIS A 373 16.09 -4.36 -1.41
CA HIS A 373 15.23 -5.37 -0.81
C HIS A 373 13.80 -4.83 -0.75
N GLU A 374 13.54 -3.88 0.15
CA GLU A 374 12.25 -3.20 0.25
C GLU A 374 12.04 -2.19 -0.89
N SER A 375 13.13 -1.58 -1.39
CA SER A 375 13.07 -0.54 -2.43
C SER A 375 12.47 -1.01 -3.77
N VAL A 376 12.51 -2.32 -4.05
CA VAL A 376 11.87 -2.92 -5.23
C VAL A 376 10.36 -2.69 -5.20
N LEU A 377 9.73 -2.94 -4.05
CA LEU A 377 8.30 -2.75 -3.86
C LEU A 377 7.91 -1.26 -3.80
N TYR A 378 8.82 -0.40 -3.33
CA TYR A 378 8.62 1.04 -3.39
C TYR A 378 8.49 1.54 -4.83
N ASN A 379 9.38 1.10 -5.72
CA ASN A 379 9.33 1.47 -7.14
C ASN A 379 8.08 0.90 -7.82
N GLU A 380 7.70 -0.34 -7.48
CA GLU A 380 6.51 -0.99 -8.03
C GLU A 380 5.21 -0.23 -7.74
N ILE A 381 4.99 0.18 -6.48
CA ILE A 381 3.77 0.91 -6.12
C ILE A 381 3.72 2.32 -6.72
N VAL A 382 4.88 2.98 -6.86
CA VAL A 382 4.95 4.30 -7.52
C VAL A 382 4.61 4.19 -9.00
N ASN A 383 5.14 3.17 -9.69
CA ASN A 383 4.80 2.91 -11.09
C ASN A 383 3.31 2.58 -11.26
N THR A 384 2.78 1.74 -10.37
CA THR A 384 1.36 1.37 -10.33
C THR A 384 0.47 2.60 -10.22
N ILE A 385 0.69 3.44 -9.21
CA ILE A 385 -0.15 4.64 -8.98
C ILE A 385 0.01 5.63 -10.12
N SER A 386 1.22 5.81 -10.66
CA SER A 386 1.46 6.66 -11.82
C SER A 386 0.74 6.16 -13.08
N TYR A 387 0.54 4.86 -13.24
CA TYR A 387 -0.23 4.29 -14.34
C TYR A 387 -1.73 4.50 -14.14
N LEU A 388 -2.26 4.10 -12.97
CA LEU A 388 -3.70 4.18 -12.69
C LEU A 388 -4.24 5.63 -12.72
N ASN A 389 -3.45 6.60 -12.24
CA ASN A 389 -3.82 8.02 -12.22
C ASN A 389 -3.91 8.67 -13.61
N GLN A 390 -3.52 7.98 -14.70
CA GLN A 390 -3.75 8.45 -16.07
C GLN A 390 -5.24 8.47 -16.42
N PHE A 391 -6.04 7.64 -15.75
CA PHE A 391 -7.45 7.40 -16.06
C PHE A 391 -8.42 7.99 -15.01
N LEU A 392 -7.91 8.68 -13.98
CA LEU A 392 -8.70 9.36 -12.95
C LEU A 392 -8.61 10.89 -13.13
N PRO A 393 -9.73 11.63 -12.93
CA PRO A 393 -9.72 13.08 -12.86
C PRO A 393 -8.73 13.61 -11.80
N PRO A 394 -8.09 14.78 -12.01
CA PRO A 394 -7.08 15.32 -11.08
C PRO A 394 -7.53 15.40 -9.62
N GLU A 395 -8.80 15.72 -9.40
CA GLU A 395 -9.42 15.86 -8.07
C GLU A 395 -9.54 14.53 -7.31
N HIS A 396 -9.65 13.43 -8.05
CA HIS A 396 -9.90 12.10 -7.49
C HIS A 396 -8.71 11.15 -7.60
N ARG A 397 -7.52 11.67 -7.93
CA ARG A 397 -6.31 10.86 -8.07
C ARG A 397 -5.92 10.21 -6.75
N ILE A 398 -5.35 9.01 -6.87
CA ILE A 398 -4.74 8.30 -5.75
C ILE A 398 -3.46 9.06 -5.38
N GLU A 399 -3.36 9.50 -4.13
CA GLU A 399 -2.19 10.21 -3.62
C GLU A 399 -1.19 9.23 -3.00
N HIS A 400 0.10 9.40 -3.28
CA HIS A 400 1.17 8.58 -2.71
C HIS A 400 2.08 9.41 -1.81
N ILE A 401 2.23 9.00 -0.55
CA ILE A 401 3.12 9.63 0.42
C ILE A 401 4.11 8.57 0.89
N GLY A 402 5.36 8.63 0.43
CA GLY A 402 6.41 7.76 0.94
C GLY A 402 7.11 8.34 2.16
N PHE A 403 7.19 7.58 3.25
CA PHE A 403 7.80 7.98 4.50
C PHE A 403 8.71 6.90 5.07
N ASP A 404 10.03 7.14 5.04
CA ASP A 404 11.02 6.21 5.56
C ASP A 404 11.23 6.40 7.07
N MET A 405 10.40 5.73 7.87
CA MET A 405 10.47 5.75 9.34
C MET A 405 11.86 5.35 9.88
N ALA A 406 12.51 4.37 9.25
CA ALA A 406 13.77 3.82 9.75
C ALA A 406 14.91 4.83 9.60
N ARG A 407 14.97 5.51 8.44
CA ARG A 407 15.93 6.60 8.21
C ARG A 407 15.69 7.76 9.18
N MET A 408 14.42 8.10 9.42
CA MET A 408 14.08 9.22 10.29
C MET A 408 14.42 8.97 11.75
N ASN A 409 14.19 7.75 12.25
CA ASN A 409 14.54 7.41 13.63
C ASN A 409 16.06 7.51 13.91
N LYS A 410 16.89 7.32 12.89
CA LYS A 410 18.37 7.44 12.99
C LYS A 410 18.87 8.88 13.02
N ARG A 411 18.10 9.86 12.51
CA ARG A 411 18.53 11.27 12.49
C ARG A 411 18.42 11.87 13.91
N LYS A 412 19.44 12.62 14.32
CA LYS A 412 19.45 13.34 15.61
C LYS A 412 18.60 14.61 15.49
N GLY A 413 17.81 14.93 16.53
CA GLY A 413 17.03 16.17 16.61
C GLY A 413 15.66 16.18 15.90
N VAL A 414 15.26 15.11 15.20
CA VAL A 414 13.96 15.03 14.50
C VAL A 414 13.08 13.93 15.10
N SER A 415 11.81 14.26 15.40
CA SER A 415 10.82 13.30 15.91
C SER A 415 10.01 12.67 14.78
N VAL A 416 10.03 11.35 14.69
CA VAL A 416 9.20 10.57 13.74
C VAL A 416 7.71 10.85 13.97
N MET A 417 7.30 10.98 15.22
CA MET A 417 5.90 11.21 15.59
C MET A 417 5.38 12.59 15.18
N GLN A 418 6.24 13.61 15.22
CA GLN A 418 5.88 14.95 14.75
C GLN A 418 5.64 14.94 13.24
N LYS A 419 6.53 14.28 12.47
CA LYS A 419 6.36 14.20 11.02
C LYS A 419 5.13 13.39 10.61
N LEU A 420 4.84 12.31 11.33
CA LEU A 420 3.61 11.54 11.16
C LEU A 420 2.36 12.36 11.51
N ALA A 421 2.44 13.23 12.52
CA ALA A 421 1.35 14.15 12.85
C ALA A 421 1.10 15.15 11.70
N ASP A 422 2.15 15.72 11.10
CA ASP A 422 2.00 16.61 9.92
C ASP A 422 1.26 15.90 8.77
N ILE A 423 1.65 14.65 8.49
CA ILE A 423 0.99 13.81 7.48
C ILE A 423 -0.46 13.53 7.88
N ALA A 424 -0.72 13.23 9.15
CA ALA A 424 -2.06 12.99 9.66
C ALA A 424 -2.98 14.21 9.53
N TYR A 425 -2.48 15.41 9.83
CA TYR A 425 -3.22 16.66 9.62
C TYR A 425 -3.54 16.83 8.13
N TYR A 426 -2.57 16.62 7.24
CA TYR A 426 -2.82 16.66 5.79
C TYR A 426 -3.92 15.67 5.35
N VAL A 427 -3.87 14.44 5.85
CA VAL A 427 -4.87 13.39 5.58
C VAL A 427 -6.27 13.82 6.03
N LEU A 428 -6.41 14.32 7.26
CA LEU A 428 -7.70 14.74 7.83
C LEU A 428 -8.28 15.97 7.12
N ARG A 429 -7.42 16.89 6.66
CA ARG A 429 -7.81 18.04 5.83
C ARG A 429 -8.37 17.64 4.46
N LYS A 430 -7.99 16.47 3.94
CA LYS A 430 -8.46 15.97 2.65
C LYS A 430 -9.70 15.08 2.78
N ILE A 431 -9.67 14.13 3.69
CA ILE A 431 -10.64 13.03 3.78
C ILE A 431 -11.80 13.36 4.73
N GLY A 432 -11.56 14.17 5.77
CA GLY A 432 -12.54 14.47 6.81
C GLY A 432 -12.78 13.32 7.80
N ILE A 433 -13.81 13.48 8.62
CA ILE A 433 -14.31 12.48 9.58
C ILE A 433 -15.84 12.39 9.47
N PHE A 434 -16.40 11.24 9.84
CA PHE A 434 -17.85 11.07 9.92
C PHE A 434 -18.40 11.75 11.18
N GLN A 435 -19.46 12.53 11.03
CA GLN A 435 -20.24 13.13 12.13
C GLN A 435 -21.73 12.93 11.83
N SER A 436 -22.44 12.34 12.78
CA SER A 436 -23.88 12.04 12.66
C SER A 436 -24.80 13.26 12.75
N TRP A 437 -24.30 14.41 13.19
CA TRP A 437 -25.05 15.65 13.36
C TRP A 437 -24.40 16.81 12.60
N SER A 438 -25.16 17.89 12.43
CA SER A 438 -24.68 19.13 11.82
C SER A 438 -24.11 20.09 12.84
N ASN A 439 -23.02 20.75 12.46
CA ASN A 439 -22.31 21.68 13.32
C ASN A 439 -22.97 23.07 13.34
N ASP A 440 -24.08 23.23 14.05
CA ASP A 440 -24.49 24.53 14.59
C ASP A 440 -23.65 24.83 15.85
N LEU A 441 -22.34 25.05 15.67
CA LEU A 441 -21.50 25.50 16.79
C LEU A 441 -21.81 26.98 17.09
N PRO A 442 -21.81 27.40 18.38
CA PRO A 442 -22.01 28.80 18.76
C PRO A 442 -21.01 29.73 18.04
N LYS A 443 -21.46 30.92 17.61
CA LYS A 443 -20.69 31.91 16.83
C LYS A 443 -19.28 32.22 17.39
N MET A 444 -19.07 32.10 18.71
CA MET A 444 -17.76 32.32 19.35
C MET A 444 -16.66 31.31 18.94
N LEU A 445 -17.02 30.12 18.47
CA LEU A 445 -16.06 29.11 17.99
C LEU A 445 -15.88 29.14 16.46
N GLN A 446 -16.57 30.04 15.75
CA GLN A 446 -16.42 30.21 14.30
C GLN A 446 -15.17 31.04 13.93
N GLU A 447 -14.75 31.99 14.76
CA GLU A 447 -13.58 32.85 14.47
C GLU A 447 -12.25 32.07 14.49
N SER A 448 -12.14 31.04 15.33
CA SER A 448 -10.98 30.15 15.42
C SER A 448 -10.95 29.03 14.35
N ARG A 449 -12.02 28.85 13.55
CA ARG A 449 -12.09 27.84 12.47
C ARG A 449 -11.28 28.17 11.22
N LEU A 450 -10.97 29.45 10.96
CA LEU A 450 -10.23 29.88 9.77
C LEU A 450 -8.83 29.25 9.66
N HIS A 451 -8.28 28.71 10.76
CA HIS A 451 -6.97 28.04 10.77
C HIS A 451 -7.01 26.51 10.68
N PHE A 452 -8.17 25.87 10.88
CA PHE A 452 -8.27 24.40 11.03
C PHE A 452 -9.44 23.81 10.22
N GLU A 453 -9.39 23.95 8.89
CA GLU A 453 -10.38 23.34 7.99
C GLU A 453 -10.28 21.82 7.98
N ILE A 454 -11.37 21.11 8.33
CA ILE A 454 -11.51 19.66 8.16
C ILE A 454 -12.09 19.39 6.76
N GLY A 455 -11.54 18.41 6.05
CA GLY A 455 -12.04 17.99 4.74
C GLY A 455 -13.33 17.17 4.82
N GLY A 456 -13.58 16.38 3.77
CA GLY A 456 -14.79 15.56 3.65
C GLY A 456 -16.00 16.35 3.14
N LEU A 457 -17.15 15.67 3.07
CA LEU A 457 -18.39 16.25 2.56
C LEU A 457 -19.28 16.65 3.74
N HIS A 458 -19.62 17.93 3.82
CA HIS A 458 -20.51 18.47 4.84
C HIS A 458 -21.90 18.68 4.24
N LEU A 459 -22.91 17.97 4.76
CA LEU A 459 -24.32 18.21 4.45
C LEU A 459 -24.99 18.92 5.63
N ASP A 460 -26.16 19.54 5.37
CA ASP A 460 -26.90 20.34 6.36
C ASP A 460 -27.21 19.61 7.68
N LYS A 461 -27.16 18.26 7.71
CA LYS A 461 -27.48 17.42 8.88
C LYS A 461 -26.33 16.56 9.39
N CYS A 462 -25.26 16.35 8.63
CA CYS A 462 -24.16 15.43 8.97
C CYS A 462 -22.93 15.67 8.11
N SER A 463 -21.75 15.23 8.56
CA SER A 463 -20.52 15.21 7.76
C SER A 463 -20.08 13.78 7.44
N PHE A 464 -19.54 13.57 6.25
CA PHE A 464 -19.07 12.28 5.77
C PHE A 464 -17.57 12.28 5.55
N GLN A 465 -16.94 11.18 5.95
CA GLN A 465 -15.61 10.82 5.49
C GLN A 465 -15.72 10.39 4.02
N THR A 466 -15.07 11.12 3.10
CA THR A 466 -15.20 10.84 1.65
C THR A 466 -14.06 10.02 1.09
N GLY A 467 -13.02 9.70 1.86
CA GLY A 467 -11.88 8.94 1.37
C GLY A 467 -11.23 8.09 2.45
N ILE A 468 -10.06 7.53 2.15
CA ILE A 468 -9.39 6.59 3.06
C ILE A 468 -7.88 6.74 3.03
N VAL A 469 -7.26 6.69 4.21
CA VAL A 469 -5.81 6.53 4.33
C VAL A 469 -5.46 5.05 4.45
N ARG A 470 -4.60 4.60 3.54
CA ARG A 470 -4.09 3.23 3.52
C ARG A 470 -2.60 3.22 3.84
N VAL A 471 -2.23 2.54 4.92
CA VAL A 471 -0.84 2.38 5.32
C VAL A 471 -0.26 1.09 4.75
N ASN A 472 0.81 1.22 3.96
CA ASN A 472 1.54 0.10 3.36
C ASN A 472 2.89 -0.10 4.06
N CYS A 473 3.29 -1.36 4.25
CA CYS A 473 4.62 -1.72 4.72
C CYS A 473 4.95 -3.16 4.29
N VAL A 474 6.25 -3.47 4.13
CA VAL A 474 6.72 -4.85 3.92
C VAL A 474 6.57 -5.67 5.20
N ASP A 475 6.80 -5.05 6.36
CA ASP A 475 6.58 -5.65 7.67
C ASP A 475 5.26 -5.14 8.22
N CYS A 476 4.26 -6.00 8.18
CA CYS A 476 2.84 -5.68 8.26
C CYS A 476 2.34 -5.13 9.60
N LEU A 477 3.20 -4.81 10.57
CA LEU A 477 2.68 -4.42 11.88
C LEU A 477 3.45 -3.37 12.69
N ASP A 478 4.74 -3.53 12.94
CA ASP A 478 5.41 -2.67 13.95
C ASP A 478 5.40 -1.18 13.50
N ARG A 479 5.75 -0.92 12.22
CA ARG A 479 5.70 0.42 11.59
C ARG A 479 4.27 0.89 11.32
N THR A 480 3.40 0.00 10.84
CA THR A 480 2.04 0.35 10.42
C THR A 480 1.16 0.72 11.61
N ASN A 481 1.25 -0.01 12.73
CA ASN A 481 0.49 0.30 13.94
C ASN A 481 0.87 1.67 14.51
N THR A 482 2.16 2.02 14.49
CA THR A 482 2.65 3.33 14.93
C THR A 482 2.13 4.47 14.06
N ALA A 483 2.14 4.29 12.73
CA ALA A 483 1.56 5.27 11.82
C ALA A 483 0.04 5.40 12.00
N GLN A 484 -0.68 4.28 12.14
CA GLN A 484 -2.12 4.30 12.40
C GLN A 484 -2.49 4.98 13.72
N PHE A 485 -1.68 4.78 14.77
CA PHE A 485 -1.84 5.48 16.05
C PHE A 485 -1.62 6.98 15.90
N ALA A 486 -0.58 7.42 15.18
CA ALA A 486 -0.32 8.85 14.97
C ALA A 486 -1.48 9.53 14.23
N VAL A 487 -2.05 8.87 13.22
CA VAL A 487 -3.25 9.35 12.51
C VAL A 487 -4.47 9.34 13.43
N GLY A 488 -4.68 8.25 14.19
CA GLY A 488 -5.79 8.10 15.14
C GLY A 488 -5.77 9.14 16.25
N LYS A 489 -4.60 9.51 16.76
CA LYS A 489 -4.41 10.59 17.74
C LYS A 489 -4.88 11.94 17.19
N CYS A 490 -4.48 12.28 15.96
CA CYS A 490 -4.90 13.52 15.34
C CYS A 490 -6.42 13.48 15.07
N ALA A 491 -6.95 12.36 14.59
CA ALA A 491 -8.38 12.17 14.40
C ALA A 491 -9.16 12.34 15.72
N LEU A 492 -8.65 11.79 16.83
CA LEU A 492 -9.27 11.92 18.16
C LEU A 492 -9.37 13.39 18.59
N ALA A 493 -8.33 14.19 18.31
CA ALA A 493 -8.35 15.63 18.61
C ALA A 493 -9.47 16.34 17.85
N PHE A 494 -9.64 16.04 16.55
CA PHE A 494 -10.75 16.60 15.76
C PHE A 494 -12.12 16.07 16.19
N GLN A 495 -12.22 14.79 16.59
CA GLN A 495 -13.47 14.22 17.11
C GLN A 495 -13.91 14.90 18.41
N LEU A 496 -12.99 15.11 19.35
CA LEU A 496 -13.25 15.83 20.60
C LEU A 496 -13.59 17.31 20.37
N TYR A 497 -12.91 17.94 19.40
CA TYR A 497 -13.22 19.31 18.99
C TYR A 497 -14.61 19.42 18.37
N ALA A 498 -15.00 18.47 17.51
CA ALA A 498 -16.34 18.42 16.91
C ALA A 498 -17.44 18.24 17.98
N LEU A 499 -17.19 17.44 19.01
CA LEU A 499 -18.11 17.27 20.15
C LEU A 499 -18.18 18.49 21.08
N GLY A 500 -17.32 19.49 20.89
CA GLY A 500 -17.23 20.69 21.74
C GLY A 500 -16.56 20.43 23.08
N VAL A 501 -15.75 19.38 23.20
CA VAL A 501 -15.07 18.99 24.45
C VAL A 501 -13.78 19.78 24.64
N ILE A 502 -13.05 20.06 23.55
CA ILE A 502 -11.81 20.84 23.56
C ILE A 502 -11.94 22.07 22.66
N ALA A 503 -11.24 23.16 22.99
CA ALA A 503 -11.31 24.43 22.25
C ALA A 503 -10.46 24.46 20.97
N SER A 504 -9.45 23.59 20.85
CA SER A 504 -8.61 23.47 19.67
C SER A 504 -8.26 22.00 19.41
N PRO A 505 -8.08 21.57 18.14
CA PRO A 505 -7.84 20.18 17.78
C PRO A 505 -6.37 19.76 17.98
N ILE A 506 -5.78 20.09 19.13
CA ILE A 506 -4.38 19.77 19.47
C ILE A 506 -4.35 18.99 20.78
N LEU A 507 -3.88 17.74 20.73
CA LEU A 507 -3.69 16.89 21.91
C LEU A 507 -2.20 16.63 22.18
N GLN A 508 -1.76 16.94 23.39
CA GLN A 508 -0.40 16.63 23.87
C GLN A 508 -0.29 15.13 24.21
N PHE A 509 0.91 14.56 24.07
CA PHE A 509 1.11 13.11 24.21
C PHE A 509 1.02 12.62 25.65
N GLU A 510 1.24 13.50 26.62
CA GLU A 510 1.29 13.19 28.05
C GLU A 510 -0.07 13.32 28.75
N THR A 511 -1.15 13.51 27.98
CA THR A 511 -2.53 13.56 28.46
C THR A 511 -3.08 12.15 28.70
N ASP A 512 -3.98 11.99 29.67
CA ASP A 512 -4.55 10.68 30.02
C ASP A 512 -5.41 10.12 28.88
N THR A 513 -6.07 11.01 28.13
CA THR A 513 -6.82 10.64 26.92
C THR A 513 -5.94 9.98 25.86
N VAL A 514 -4.74 10.54 25.59
CA VAL A 514 -3.82 9.97 24.60
C VAL A 514 -3.18 8.67 25.12
N ARG A 515 -2.99 8.53 26.43
CA ARG A 515 -2.53 7.27 27.03
C ARG A 515 -3.54 6.15 26.88
N LEU A 516 -4.81 6.43 27.13
CA LEU A 516 -5.89 5.46 26.90
C LEU A 516 -5.90 5.02 25.42
N LEU A 517 -5.76 5.98 24.50
CA LEU A 517 -5.64 5.67 23.07
C LEU A 517 -4.38 4.82 22.77
N GLU A 518 -3.23 5.16 23.35
CA GLU A 518 -1.98 4.42 23.19
C GLU A 518 -2.12 2.97 23.66
N GLU A 519 -2.72 2.74 24.83
CA GLU A 519 -3.01 1.40 25.36
C GLU A 519 -3.92 0.59 24.43
N LEU A 520 -5.01 1.20 23.94
CA LEU A 520 -5.90 0.56 22.98
C LEU A 520 -5.18 0.16 21.69
N TYR A 521 -4.30 1.04 21.16
CA TYR A 521 -3.51 0.75 19.96
C TYR A 521 -2.37 -0.25 20.20
N GLU A 522 -1.82 -0.34 21.42
CA GLU A 522 -0.84 -1.37 21.78
C GLU A 522 -1.50 -2.76 21.78
N ILE A 523 -2.66 -2.92 22.44
CA ILE A 523 -3.39 -4.19 22.47
C ILE A 523 -3.91 -4.56 21.07
N HIS A 524 -4.43 -3.59 20.32
CA HIS A 524 -4.80 -3.75 18.91
C HIS A 524 -3.64 -4.28 18.07
N GLY A 525 -2.44 -3.72 18.25
CA GLY A 525 -1.25 -4.17 17.56
C GLY A 525 -0.88 -5.60 17.94
N ASP A 526 -0.79 -5.91 19.24
CA ASP A 526 -0.42 -7.23 19.74
C ASP A 526 -1.39 -8.34 19.31
N THR A 527 -2.69 -8.08 19.37
CA THR A 527 -3.73 -9.04 18.95
C THR A 527 -3.61 -9.37 17.47
N LEU A 528 -3.44 -8.35 16.63
CA LEU A 528 -3.27 -8.57 15.20
C LEU A 528 -1.94 -9.28 14.89
N ALA A 529 -0.86 -8.97 15.63
CA ALA A 529 0.43 -9.65 15.49
C ALA A 529 0.32 -11.17 15.66
N LEU A 530 -0.41 -11.58 16.70
CA LEU A 530 -0.63 -12.98 17.04
C LEU A 530 -1.37 -13.71 15.92
N GLN A 531 -2.34 -13.05 15.28
CA GLN A 531 -3.22 -13.63 14.26
C GLN A 531 -2.54 -14.01 12.94
N TYR A 532 -1.41 -13.41 12.59
CA TYR A 532 -0.67 -13.75 11.34
C TYR A 532 0.82 -14.06 11.53
N GLY A 533 1.44 -13.59 12.61
CA GLY A 533 2.86 -13.80 12.91
C GLY A 533 3.10 -14.70 14.12
N GLY A 534 2.04 -15.26 14.72
CA GLY A 534 2.11 -16.18 15.87
C GLY A 534 2.74 -15.59 17.13
N SER A 535 2.93 -14.28 17.18
CA SER A 535 3.84 -13.62 18.11
C SER A 535 3.40 -12.15 18.28
N GLN A 536 3.52 -11.56 19.47
CA GLN A 536 3.24 -10.14 19.77
C GLN A 536 4.13 -9.15 18.98
N LEU A 537 3.86 -7.84 19.13
CA LEU A 537 4.69 -6.78 18.57
C LEU A 537 6.10 -6.79 19.14
N VAL A 538 7.09 -6.64 18.25
CA VAL A 538 8.49 -6.54 18.66
C VAL A 538 8.81 -5.11 19.08
N HIS A 539 8.33 -4.11 18.35
CA HIS A 539 8.52 -2.71 18.71
C HIS A 539 7.18 -2.07 19.08
N ARG A 540 7.15 -1.38 20.22
CA ARG A 540 5.97 -0.63 20.69
C ARG A 540 6.01 0.82 20.21
N ILE A 541 4.88 1.49 20.33
CA ILE A 541 4.75 2.94 20.05
C ILE A 541 5.77 3.73 20.89
N GLN A 542 5.98 3.32 22.15
CA GLN A 542 6.97 3.90 23.06
C GLN A 542 8.42 3.84 22.54
N THR A 543 8.76 2.81 21.75
CA THR A 543 10.08 2.67 21.12
C THR A 543 10.34 3.81 20.13
N TYR A 544 9.33 4.18 19.32
CA TYR A 544 9.43 5.28 18.36
C TYR A 544 9.32 6.66 19.01
N ARG A 545 8.70 6.75 20.19
CA ARG A 545 8.72 7.93 21.06
C ARG A 545 10.02 8.09 21.87
N LYS A 546 10.93 7.12 21.83
CA LYS A 546 12.17 7.08 22.64
C LYS A 546 11.92 7.12 24.16
N THR A 547 10.74 6.67 24.60
CA THR A 547 10.32 6.67 26.03
C THR A 547 10.27 5.27 26.63
N ALA A 548 10.70 4.24 25.87
CA ALA A 548 10.66 2.85 26.33
C ALA A 548 11.65 2.61 27.48
N PRO A 549 11.23 1.94 28.57
CA PRO A 549 12.13 1.59 29.67
C PRO A 549 13.16 0.55 29.23
N ILE A 550 14.36 0.59 29.79
CA ILE A 550 15.47 -0.34 29.45
C ILE A 550 15.06 -1.82 29.61
N THR A 551 14.16 -2.11 30.54
CA THR A 551 13.61 -3.45 30.78
C THR A 551 12.83 -4.02 29.59
N SER A 552 12.42 -3.20 28.61
CA SER A 552 11.70 -3.69 27.43
C SER A 552 12.61 -4.41 26.42
N HIS A 553 13.93 -4.17 26.46
CA HIS A 553 14.86 -4.74 25.48
C HIS A 553 14.95 -6.27 25.52
N SER A 554 14.88 -6.87 26.72
CA SER A 554 14.88 -8.34 26.87
C SER A 554 13.61 -8.98 26.31
N ARG A 555 12.47 -8.32 26.50
CA ARG A 555 11.17 -8.73 25.95
C ARG A 555 11.20 -8.69 24.41
N ASP A 556 11.70 -7.60 23.83
CA ASP A 556 11.76 -7.42 22.37
C ASP A 556 12.67 -8.48 21.71
N PHE A 557 13.76 -8.88 22.40
CA PHE A 557 14.61 -9.99 21.98
C PHE A 557 13.86 -11.34 21.99
N MET A 558 13.21 -11.68 23.12
CA MET A 558 12.40 -12.91 23.23
C MET A 558 11.28 -12.97 22.18
N GLN A 559 10.66 -11.82 21.92
CA GLN A 559 9.59 -11.69 20.94
C GLN A 559 10.09 -11.92 19.51
N THR A 560 11.31 -11.46 19.21
CA THR A 560 11.97 -11.71 17.93
C THR A 560 12.27 -13.19 17.71
N LEU A 561 12.72 -13.90 18.75
CA LEU A 561 12.93 -15.35 18.72
C LEU A 561 11.63 -16.13 18.53
N SER A 562 10.59 -15.79 19.29
CA SER A 562 9.25 -16.40 19.15
C SER A 562 8.71 -16.22 17.73
N ARG A 563 8.90 -15.04 17.14
CA ARG A 563 8.54 -14.72 15.76
C ARG A 563 9.33 -15.58 14.77
N TYR A 564 10.64 -15.70 14.93
CA TYR A 564 11.47 -16.56 14.07
C TYR A 564 11.02 -18.03 14.13
N TYR A 565 10.78 -18.56 15.32
CA TYR A 565 10.29 -19.92 15.51
C TYR A 565 8.93 -20.15 14.84
N SER A 566 7.98 -19.23 15.08
CA SER A 566 6.63 -19.32 14.50
C SER A 566 6.66 -19.34 12.97
N ASN A 567 7.45 -18.44 12.37
CA ASN A 567 7.58 -18.32 10.92
C ASN A 567 8.19 -19.57 10.27
N THR A 568 9.14 -20.23 10.94
CA THR A 568 9.86 -21.37 10.36
C THR A 568 9.12 -22.69 10.55
N PHE A 569 8.43 -22.88 11.67
CA PHE A 569 7.86 -24.18 12.06
C PHE A 569 6.34 -24.22 12.13
N SER A 570 5.67 -23.14 12.56
CA SER A 570 4.21 -23.15 12.81
C SER A 570 3.36 -22.56 11.69
N ASP A 571 3.95 -21.70 10.84
CA ASP A 571 3.20 -20.90 9.87
C ASP A 571 2.50 -21.76 8.80
N TRP A 572 3.08 -22.90 8.42
CA TRP A 572 2.48 -23.80 7.44
C TRP A 572 1.21 -24.48 7.99
N GLU A 573 1.28 -24.99 9.22
CA GLU A 573 0.13 -25.64 9.89
C GLU A 573 -1.00 -24.63 10.12
N LYS A 574 -0.67 -23.42 10.57
CA LYS A 574 -1.63 -22.32 10.73
C LYS A 574 -2.26 -21.93 9.40
N GLN A 575 -1.50 -21.85 8.32
CA GLN A 575 -2.04 -21.51 7.00
C GLN A 575 -3.01 -22.58 6.50
N ASN A 576 -2.68 -23.86 6.69
CA ASN A 576 -3.56 -24.96 6.31
C ASN A 576 -4.86 -24.95 7.13
N ALA A 577 -4.78 -24.63 8.43
CA ALA A 577 -5.95 -24.43 9.26
C ALA A 577 -6.85 -23.29 8.73
N ILE A 578 -6.26 -22.14 8.36
CA ILE A 578 -6.99 -21.00 7.78
C ILE A 578 -7.65 -21.38 6.44
N ASN A 579 -6.93 -22.08 5.57
CA ASN A 579 -7.45 -22.53 4.28
C ASN A 579 -8.66 -23.47 4.44
N LEU A 580 -8.62 -24.36 5.44
CA LEU A 580 -9.72 -25.25 5.79
C LEU A 580 -10.92 -24.48 6.39
N PHE A 581 -10.66 -23.60 7.35
CA PHE A 581 -11.70 -22.83 8.05
C PHE A 581 -12.48 -21.92 7.09
N LEU A 582 -11.79 -21.25 6.17
CA LEU A 582 -12.39 -20.34 5.20
C LEU A 582 -13.02 -21.06 4.00
N GLY A 583 -12.88 -22.38 3.89
CA GLY A 583 -13.37 -23.16 2.77
C GLY A 583 -12.62 -22.94 1.45
N VAL A 584 -11.40 -22.39 1.53
CA VAL A 584 -10.49 -22.25 0.37
C VAL A 584 -10.06 -23.63 -0.11
N PHE A 585 -9.78 -24.52 0.84
CA PHE A 585 -9.66 -25.95 0.58
C PHE A 585 -10.86 -26.67 1.19
N LYS A 586 -11.57 -27.47 0.38
CA LYS A 586 -12.61 -28.37 0.84
C LYS A 586 -12.02 -29.78 0.88
N ALA A 587 -12.19 -30.46 2.00
CA ALA A 587 -11.78 -31.86 2.10
C ALA A 587 -12.71 -32.72 1.21
N TYR A 588 -12.10 -33.57 0.39
CA TYR A 588 -12.80 -34.51 -0.48
C TYR A 588 -12.40 -35.93 -0.08
N GLU A 589 -13.28 -36.90 -0.35
CA GLU A 589 -12.99 -38.32 -0.15
C GLU A 589 -11.96 -38.87 -1.16
N ASN A 590 -11.70 -38.14 -2.24
CA ASN A 590 -10.76 -38.56 -3.29
C ASN A 590 -9.30 -38.53 -2.77
N PRO A 591 -8.56 -39.66 -2.77
CA PRO A 591 -7.24 -39.78 -2.14
C PRO A 591 -6.11 -38.99 -2.82
N GLU A 592 -6.32 -38.45 -4.03
CA GLU A 592 -5.23 -37.85 -4.83
C GLU A 592 -4.78 -36.46 -4.36
N LEU A 593 -5.59 -35.74 -3.55
CA LEU A 593 -5.29 -34.36 -3.16
C LEU A 593 -5.63 -34.10 -1.67
N ARG A 594 -4.66 -34.36 -0.79
CA ARG A 594 -4.73 -33.96 0.63
C ARG A 594 -4.01 -32.64 0.86
N LEU A 595 -4.51 -31.83 1.78
CA LEU A 595 -3.96 -30.49 2.04
C LEU A 595 -2.49 -30.52 2.50
N TRP A 596 -2.09 -31.53 3.28
CA TRP A 596 -0.72 -31.66 3.79
C TRP A 596 0.29 -32.22 2.78
N ASP A 597 -0.19 -32.77 1.66
CA ASP A 597 0.68 -33.26 0.58
C ASP A 597 1.04 -32.12 -0.40
N LEU A 598 0.35 -30.97 -0.32
CA LEU A 598 0.66 -29.80 -1.14
C LEU A 598 1.97 -29.15 -0.68
N SER A 599 2.87 -28.91 -1.63
CA SER A 599 4.11 -28.17 -1.39
C SER A 599 3.88 -26.66 -1.28
N THR A 600 2.85 -26.14 -1.95
CA THR A 600 2.48 -24.73 -1.96
C THR A 600 0.95 -24.59 -2.02
N ASP A 601 0.42 -23.58 -1.35
CA ASP A 601 -1.01 -23.26 -1.38
C ASP A 601 -1.33 -22.16 -2.42
N TYR A 602 -0.33 -21.76 -3.22
CA TYR A 602 -0.44 -20.71 -4.23
C TYR A 602 -1.63 -20.94 -5.17
N TYR A 603 -1.79 -22.15 -5.70
CA TYR A 603 -2.86 -22.49 -6.64
C TYR A 603 -4.26 -22.47 -6.04
N LEU A 604 -4.39 -22.61 -4.71
CA LEU A 604 -5.69 -22.50 -4.04
C LEU A 604 -6.21 -21.06 -4.04
N HIS A 605 -5.30 -20.09 -3.98
CA HIS A 605 -5.63 -18.67 -3.94
C HIS A 605 -5.51 -17.98 -5.30
N ASN A 606 -4.75 -18.56 -6.22
CA ASN A 606 -4.49 -18.08 -7.57
C ASN A 606 -4.89 -19.14 -8.59
N SER A 607 -6.13 -19.65 -8.50
CA SER A 607 -6.59 -20.75 -9.34
C SER A 607 -6.42 -20.39 -10.82
N LEU A 608 -5.69 -21.20 -11.59
CA LEU A 608 -5.58 -21.01 -13.03
C LEU A 608 -6.91 -21.32 -13.76
N LEU A 609 -7.87 -21.96 -13.08
CA LEU A 609 -9.26 -22.06 -13.52
C LEU A 609 -10.08 -20.81 -13.16
N SER A 610 -9.55 -19.98 -12.25
CA SER A 610 -9.99 -18.60 -11.98
C SER A 610 -9.24 -17.55 -12.79
N LEU A 611 -8.18 -17.91 -13.56
CA LEU A 611 -7.98 -17.21 -14.82
C LEU A 611 -9.33 -17.35 -15.50
N PRO A 612 -10.00 -16.23 -15.81
CA PRO A 612 -11.38 -16.27 -16.23
C PRO A 612 -11.44 -17.28 -17.37
N LYS A 613 -12.14 -18.41 -17.17
CA LYS A 613 -12.74 -19.17 -18.26
C LYS A 613 -13.54 -18.15 -19.04
N TYR A 614 -12.90 -17.46 -19.98
CA TYR A 614 -13.41 -16.33 -20.76
C TYR A 614 -14.67 -15.69 -20.16
N LYS A 615 -14.61 -15.15 -18.93
CA LYS A 615 -15.54 -14.08 -18.59
C LYS A 615 -15.14 -13.00 -19.57
N LYS A 616 -15.90 -12.87 -20.66
CA LYS A 616 -15.77 -11.80 -21.63
C LYS A 616 -15.89 -10.50 -20.83
N ASN A 617 -14.76 -10.03 -20.31
CA ASN A 617 -14.73 -8.76 -19.63
C ASN A 617 -14.83 -7.76 -20.77
N THR A 618 -16.06 -7.31 -21.02
CA THR A 618 -16.40 -6.36 -22.07
C THR A 618 -15.82 -4.97 -21.77
N LYS A 619 -15.34 -4.75 -20.54
CA LYS A 619 -14.72 -3.50 -20.13
C LYS A 619 -13.29 -3.35 -20.68
N PRO A 620 -12.96 -2.19 -21.27
CA PRO A 620 -11.60 -1.91 -21.71
C PRO A 620 -10.63 -1.87 -20.52
N VAL A 621 -9.39 -2.30 -20.73
CA VAL A 621 -8.39 -2.40 -19.64
C VAL A 621 -8.03 -1.04 -19.04
N THR A 622 -8.22 0.04 -19.79
CA THR A 622 -8.06 1.43 -19.33
C THR A 622 -9.14 1.87 -18.34
N GLN A 623 -10.31 1.23 -18.36
CA GLN A 623 -11.40 1.46 -17.42
C GLN A 623 -11.33 0.41 -16.30
N TRP A 624 -10.32 0.58 -15.44
CA TRP A 624 -10.09 -0.33 -14.32
C TRP A 624 -11.07 -0.12 -13.15
N TRP A 625 -11.83 0.98 -13.17
CA TRP A 625 -12.84 1.35 -12.17
C TRP A 625 -14.27 1.00 -12.61
N ASN A 626 -15.19 0.91 -11.66
CA ASN A 626 -16.61 0.64 -11.90
C ASN A 626 -17.38 1.92 -12.26
N GLU A 627 -18.34 1.84 -13.19
CA GLU A 627 -19.11 3.00 -13.66
C GLU A 627 -19.86 3.69 -12.53
N LYS A 628 -20.38 2.92 -11.57
CA LYS A 628 -21.00 3.44 -10.35
C LYS A 628 -20.07 4.34 -9.54
N VAL A 629 -18.77 4.03 -9.51
CA VAL A 629 -17.76 4.85 -8.82
C VAL A 629 -17.63 6.21 -9.49
N ALA A 630 -17.49 6.24 -10.81
CA ALA A 630 -17.27 7.48 -11.54
C ALA A 630 -18.37 8.54 -11.32
N VAL A 631 -19.60 8.10 -11.10
CA VAL A 631 -20.76 8.97 -10.87
C VAL A 631 -20.91 9.38 -9.39
N CYS A 632 -20.38 8.60 -8.44
CA CYS A 632 -20.59 8.83 -7.01
C CYS A 632 -19.50 9.64 -6.32
N LEU A 633 -18.31 9.72 -6.91
CA LEU A 633 -17.20 10.43 -6.28
C LEU A 633 -17.57 11.90 -6.04
N PRO A 634 -17.18 12.49 -4.89
CA PRO A 634 -16.25 11.94 -3.89
C PRO A 634 -16.85 10.93 -2.90
N ARG A 635 -18.16 10.71 -2.87
CA ARG A 635 -18.79 9.74 -1.95
C ARG A 635 -18.53 8.29 -2.35
N ALA A 636 -18.58 7.39 -1.36
CA ALA A 636 -18.50 5.96 -1.60
C ALA A 636 -19.73 5.46 -2.37
N ALA A 637 -19.50 4.78 -3.50
CA ALA A 637 -20.59 4.22 -4.32
C ALA A 637 -21.47 3.25 -3.52
N ARG A 638 -20.90 2.47 -2.59
CA ARG A 638 -21.66 1.53 -1.77
C ARG A 638 -22.68 2.23 -0.85
N GLU A 639 -22.36 3.43 -0.36
CA GLU A 639 -23.28 4.22 0.46
C GLU A 639 -24.42 4.82 -0.37
N VAL A 640 -24.09 5.35 -1.55
CA VAL A 640 -25.06 5.98 -2.46
C VAL A 640 -26.07 4.95 -2.98
N PHE A 641 -25.60 3.77 -3.40
CA PHE A 641 -26.45 2.69 -3.94
C PHE A 641 -26.92 1.68 -2.88
N LYS A 642 -26.95 2.07 -1.60
CA LYS A 642 -27.34 1.19 -0.48
C LYS A 642 -28.75 0.59 -0.64
N ASN A 643 -29.67 1.27 -1.31
CA ASN A 643 -31.04 0.77 -1.56
C ASN A 643 -31.06 -0.44 -2.50
N GLU A 644 -30.18 -0.48 -3.51
CA GLU A 644 -30.18 -1.57 -4.50
C GLU A 644 -29.65 -2.87 -3.91
N SER A 645 -28.64 -2.79 -3.03
CA SER A 645 -28.04 -3.95 -2.38
C SER A 645 -28.91 -4.53 -1.25
N SER A 646 -29.66 -3.68 -0.54
CA SER A 646 -30.46 -4.05 0.64
C SER A 646 -31.88 -4.53 0.32
N LYS A 647 -32.40 -4.31 -0.90
CA LYS A 647 -33.69 -4.85 -1.39
C LYS A 647 -33.83 -6.37 -1.24
N PHE A 648 -32.72 -7.11 -1.08
CA PHE A 648 -32.71 -8.56 -0.94
C PHE A 648 -32.91 -9.10 0.49
N GLU A 649 -32.77 -8.28 1.54
CA GLU A 649 -33.01 -8.71 2.94
C GLU A 649 -33.89 -7.74 3.75
N CYS A 650 -34.05 -6.49 3.31
CA CYS A 650 -34.79 -5.46 4.03
C CYS A 650 -36.33 -5.58 3.85
N CYS A 651 -36.89 -6.76 4.13
CA CYS A 651 -38.34 -6.94 4.32
C CYS A 651 -38.75 -6.84 5.82
N TYR A 652 -37.84 -6.41 6.71
CA TYR A 652 -38.01 -6.59 8.17
C TYR A 652 -38.21 -5.31 9.00
N SER A 653 -38.33 -4.12 8.43
CA SER A 653 -38.58 -2.89 9.22
C SER A 653 -39.67 -1.97 8.66
N GLN A 654 -40.57 -2.49 7.82
CA GLN A 654 -41.51 -1.61 7.12
C GLN A 654 -42.53 -0.92 8.04
N GLN A 655 -42.82 -1.42 9.26
CA GLN A 655 -43.82 -0.81 10.15
C GLN A 655 -43.49 -0.99 11.65
N CYS A 656 -42.47 -0.29 12.15
CA CYS A 656 -42.36 -0.01 13.58
C CYS A 656 -42.26 1.52 13.76
N ASP A 657 -43.35 2.20 13.44
CA ASP A 657 -43.57 3.55 13.94
C ASP A 657 -44.06 3.45 15.40
N GLU A 658 -43.60 4.38 16.22
CA GLU A 658 -44.07 4.75 17.57
C GLU A 658 -43.57 3.99 18.82
N GLY A 659 -42.61 3.07 18.70
CA GLY A 659 -41.89 2.58 19.88
C GLY A 659 -40.44 2.26 19.55
N GLU A 660 -39.48 3.01 20.11
CA GLU A 660 -38.11 2.49 20.25
C GLU A 660 -38.23 1.06 20.77
N SER A 661 -37.68 0.08 20.03
CA SER A 661 -38.05 -1.31 20.23
C SER A 661 -37.80 -1.69 21.68
N LYS A 662 -38.83 -2.18 22.38
CA LYS A 662 -38.71 -2.65 23.76
C LYS A 662 -37.47 -3.54 23.94
N ASP A 663 -37.12 -4.29 22.91
CA ASP A 663 -35.97 -5.19 22.87
C ASP A 663 -34.60 -4.51 22.97
N GLU A 664 -34.36 -3.32 22.39
CA GLU A 664 -33.09 -2.59 22.55
C GLU A 664 -32.88 -2.15 24.00
N PHE A 665 -33.94 -1.62 24.62
CA PHE A 665 -33.94 -1.26 26.03
C PHE A 665 -33.70 -2.49 26.92
N TYR A 666 -34.41 -3.58 26.66
CA TYR A 666 -34.23 -4.85 27.39
C TYR A 666 -32.86 -5.48 27.16
N GLU A 667 -32.26 -5.34 25.97
CA GLU A 667 -30.90 -5.81 25.67
C GLU A 667 -29.85 -5.00 26.43
N HIS A 668 -30.01 -3.68 26.49
CA HIS A 668 -29.05 -2.80 27.14
C HIS A 668 -29.11 -2.89 28.68
N TYR A 669 -30.30 -2.67 29.26
CA TYR A 669 -30.48 -2.55 30.72
C TYR A 669 -30.75 -3.88 31.41
N LYS A 670 -31.25 -4.90 30.69
CA LYS A 670 -31.56 -6.23 31.23
C LYS A 670 -32.27 -6.20 32.60
N PRO A 671 -33.39 -5.48 32.76
CA PRO A 671 -34.06 -5.31 34.06
C PRO A 671 -34.53 -6.63 34.71
N TYR A 672 -34.62 -7.71 33.94
CA TYR A 672 -35.00 -9.06 34.40
C TYR A 672 -33.82 -9.93 34.84
N GLU A 673 -32.57 -9.46 34.72
CA GLU A 673 -31.36 -10.23 35.04
C GLU A 673 -30.56 -9.53 36.13
N LEU A 674 -30.24 -10.25 37.21
CA LEU A 674 -29.30 -9.76 38.23
C LEU A 674 -27.89 -9.78 37.64
N THR A 675 -27.26 -8.62 37.52
CA THR A 675 -25.88 -8.49 37.02
C THR A 675 -24.94 -8.18 38.17
N ILE A 676 -23.88 -8.95 38.31
CA ILE A 676 -22.83 -8.69 39.32
C ILE A 676 -22.09 -7.41 38.92
N PHE A 677 -21.91 -6.48 39.84
CA PHE A 677 -21.28 -5.18 39.57
C PHE A 677 -19.90 -5.31 38.91
N MET A 678 -19.07 -6.24 39.40
CA MET A 678 -17.74 -6.55 38.85
C MET A 678 -17.76 -7.09 37.41
N GLU A 679 -18.91 -7.58 36.95
CA GLU A 679 -19.13 -8.10 35.60
C GLU A 679 -19.75 -7.06 34.65
N THR A 680 -20.08 -5.87 35.16
CA THR A 680 -20.62 -4.80 34.31
C THR A 680 -19.55 -4.25 33.37
N LEU A 681 -19.95 -3.93 32.14
CA LEU A 681 -19.05 -3.36 31.13
C LEU A 681 -18.38 -2.08 31.66
N SER A 682 -19.14 -1.20 32.31
CA SER A 682 -18.64 0.05 32.86
C SER A 682 -17.53 -0.13 33.89
N PHE A 683 -17.55 -1.22 34.67
CA PHE A 683 -16.53 -1.53 35.66
C PHE A 683 -15.28 -2.19 35.03
N GLN A 684 -15.47 -3.06 34.03
CA GLN A 684 -14.36 -3.76 33.37
C GLN A 684 -13.61 -2.89 32.35
N MET A 685 -14.28 -1.87 31.81
CA MET A 685 -13.74 -0.98 30.79
C MET A 685 -12.62 -0.09 31.35
N PRO A 686 -11.50 0.10 30.60
CA PRO A 686 -10.48 1.07 30.98
C PRO A 686 -11.05 2.49 30.96
N HIS A 687 -10.78 3.26 32.01
CA HIS A 687 -11.30 4.62 32.16
C HIS A 687 -10.21 5.58 32.64
N THR A 688 -10.25 6.83 32.15
CA THR A 688 -9.22 7.85 32.45
C THR A 688 -9.08 8.12 33.96
N GLU A 689 -10.14 7.94 34.74
CA GLU A 689 -10.14 8.16 36.20
C GLU A 689 -9.40 7.08 37.00
N ARG A 690 -9.25 5.84 36.46
CA ARG A 690 -8.65 4.71 37.22
C ARG A 690 -7.18 4.95 37.52
N ASP A 691 -6.60 5.67 36.59
CA ASP A 691 -5.19 5.83 36.36
C ASP A 691 -4.69 7.19 36.88
N MET A 692 -5.56 7.90 37.61
CA MET A 692 -5.27 9.19 38.21
C MET A 692 -4.36 9.04 39.43
N PRO A 693 -3.30 9.85 39.56
CA PRO A 693 -2.50 9.92 40.78
C PRO A 693 -3.38 10.31 41.99
N ASN A 694 -3.12 9.68 43.14
CA ASN A 694 -3.87 9.88 44.39
C ASN A 694 -3.91 11.34 44.91
N PHE A 695 -3.10 12.26 44.37
CA PHE A 695 -2.99 13.67 44.79
C PHE A 695 -3.05 14.61 43.59
N THR A 696 -4.10 14.48 42.81
CA THR A 696 -4.32 15.30 41.62
C THR A 696 -5.05 16.61 41.97
N GLU A 697 -4.54 17.75 41.53
CA GLU A 697 -5.22 19.06 41.66
C GLU A 697 -6.20 19.36 40.49
N ASP A 698 -5.83 19.03 39.25
CA ASP A 698 -6.68 19.19 38.07
C ASP A 698 -7.25 17.84 37.63
N TYR A 699 -8.57 17.67 37.61
CA TYR A 699 -9.25 16.43 37.21
C TYR A 699 -9.49 16.30 35.69
N SER A 700 -9.06 17.27 34.90
CA SER A 700 -9.17 17.22 33.45
C SER A 700 -8.36 16.06 32.85
N PRO A 701 -8.95 15.22 31.98
CA PRO A 701 -8.23 14.15 31.28
C PRO A 701 -7.32 14.68 30.15
N PHE A 702 -7.32 16.00 29.94
CA PHE A 702 -6.49 16.72 28.98
C PHE A 702 -5.30 17.43 29.63
N CYS A 703 -5.19 17.39 30.96
CA CYS A 703 -4.01 17.89 31.65
C CYS A 703 -2.80 16.98 31.36
N VAL A 704 -1.65 17.59 31.14
CA VAL A 704 -0.38 16.85 31.07
C VAL A 704 0.02 16.42 32.47
N ARG A 705 0.23 15.11 32.66
CA ARG A 705 0.69 14.56 33.94
C ARG A 705 1.99 13.82 33.74
N VAL A 706 2.92 13.92 34.69
CA VAL A 706 4.15 13.11 34.70
C VAL A 706 4.02 12.09 35.83
N ARG A 707 4.05 10.78 35.53
CA ARG A 707 4.12 9.74 36.56
C ARG A 707 5.56 9.58 37.05
N PRO A 708 5.79 9.23 38.34
CA PRO A 708 7.12 9.05 38.88
C PRO A 708 7.88 7.97 38.10
N GLY A 709 9.10 8.29 37.64
CA GLY A 709 9.97 7.39 36.87
C GLY A 709 10.34 7.82 35.45
N LYS A 710 9.86 8.98 34.95
CA LYS A 710 10.25 9.54 33.64
C LYS A 710 10.87 10.94 33.80
N ARG A 711 12.08 11.15 33.25
CA ARG A 711 12.73 12.47 33.14
C ARG A 711 12.04 13.29 32.03
N ILE A 712 11.87 14.58 32.29
CA ILE A 712 11.36 15.59 31.36
C ILE A 712 12.33 15.74 30.17
N GLU A 713 11.86 15.62 28.93
CA GLU A 713 12.51 16.31 27.81
C GLU A 713 12.09 17.79 27.93
N SER A 714 13.00 18.64 28.38
CA SER A 714 12.73 20.06 28.56
C SER A 714 12.68 20.75 27.20
N ILE A 715 11.48 21.23 26.83
CA ILE A 715 11.35 22.37 25.94
C ILE A 715 11.67 23.60 26.78
N MET A 716 12.88 24.14 26.66
CA MET A 716 13.20 25.49 27.13
C MET A 716 13.50 26.38 25.94
N SER A 717 12.71 27.43 25.80
CA SER A 717 13.01 28.62 25.00
C SER A 717 14.24 29.34 25.53
N THR A 718 15.11 29.73 24.61
CA THR A 718 16.35 30.50 24.69
C THR A 718 16.45 31.59 25.76
N ASN A 719 17.49 31.54 26.60
CA ASN A 719 18.58 32.53 26.60
C ASN A 719 19.75 32.11 27.51
N ASN A 720 20.97 32.41 27.04
CA ASN A 720 22.29 32.29 27.68
C ASN A 720 23.06 30.97 27.55
N LYS A 721 24.24 31.10 26.92
CA LYS A 721 25.32 30.12 26.75
C LYS A 721 25.72 29.46 28.08
N LEU A 722 25.91 28.14 28.05
CA LEU A 722 27.15 27.45 28.46
C LEU A 722 27.09 25.95 28.10
N MET A 723 28.24 25.41 27.70
CA MET A 723 28.45 24.05 27.21
C MET A 723 28.46 23.00 28.35
N LEU A 724 28.22 21.74 27.94
CA LEU A 724 28.21 20.46 28.68
C LEU A 724 29.41 20.20 29.62
N PRO A 725 29.30 19.15 30.45
CA PRO A 725 30.07 17.94 30.11
C PRO A 725 29.27 16.63 30.18
N ASN A 726 29.59 15.75 29.23
CA ASN A 726 29.29 14.32 29.28
C ASN A 726 29.79 13.67 30.57
N SER A 727 29.05 12.68 31.07
CA SER A 727 29.61 11.59 31.88
C SER A 727 29.24 10.25 31.24
N SER A 728 30.12 9.78 30.36
CA SER A 728 30.30 8.37 30.03
C SER A 728 31.05 7.69 31.17
N LEU A 729 30.56 6.58 31.72
CA LEU A 729 31.38 5.53 32.33
C LEU A 729 30.56 4.25 32.61
N SER A 730 31.23 3.12 32.36
CA SER A 730 30.80 1.71 32.32
C SER A 730 29.97 1.34 31.07
N GLY A 731 30.41 0.44 30.20
CA GLY A 731 31.48 -0.54 30.28
C GLY A 731 30.94 -1.88 29.79
N ASN A 732 31.31 -2.25 28.56
CA ASN A 732 31.28 -3.57 27.95
C ASN A 732 30.43 -4.66 28.62
N ALA A 733 29.23 -4.90 28.07
CA ALA A 733 28.66 -6.24 28.01
C ALA A 733 27.92 -6.41 26.67
N SER A 734 28.42 -7.36 25.90
CA SER A 734 28.03 -7.76 24.56
C SER A 734 26.60 -8.27 24.45
N THR A 735 25.78 -7.64 23.60
CA THR A 735 24.80 -8.32 22.74
C THR A 735 24.65 -7.55 21.44
N SER A 736 25.45 -7.96 20.46
CA SER A 736 25.14 -7.80 19.04
C SER A 736 23.83 -8.52 18.72
N SER A 737 22.73 -7.79 18.58
CA SER A 737 21.60 -8.30 17.79
C SER A 737 21.98 -8.16 16.32
N THR A 738 22.50 -9.24 15.74
CA THR A 738 22.77 -9.43 14.32
C THR A 738 21.46 -9.47 13.53
N SER A 739 20.80 -8.33 13.38
CA SER A 739 19.96 -8.08 12.21
C SER A 739 19.95 -6.59 11.94
N SER A 740 20.46 -6.21 10.77
CA SER A 740 20.68 -4.84 10.29
C SER A 740 21.84 -4.07 10.93
N SER A 741 23.05 -4.27 10.40
CA SER A 741 23.89 -3.22 9.78
C SER A 741 25.24 -3.84 9.41
N ALA A 742 25.63 -3.80 8.14
CA ALA A 742 27.03 -3.74 7.76
C ALA A 742 27.28 -2.30 7.31
N SER A 743 28.27 -1.69 7.94
CA SER A 743 28.74 -0.32 7.73
C SER A 743 29.23 -0.09 6.31
N GLU A 744 28.97 1.10 5.77
CA GLU A 744 30.03 1.90 5.14
C GLU A 744 29.62 3.38 5.17
N LEU A 745 30.64 4.20 5.35
CA LEU A 745 30.64 5.60 5.75
C LEU A 745 29.99 6.49 4.68
N ASP A 746 29.23 7.51 5.08
CA ASP A 746 28.99 8.66 4.22
C ASP A 746 28.77 9.94 5.03
N SER A 747 29.31 11.00 4.45
CA SER A 747 29.48 12.35 4.96
C SER A 747 28.17 13.15 4.98
N ASP A 748 28.08 14.07 5.94
CA ASP A 748 26.95 14.96 6.15
C ASP A 748 26.76 15.94 4.98
N PHE A 749 25.56 15.97 4.39
CA PHE A 749 25.04 17.11 3.64
C PHE A 749 23.58 17.39 4.02
N SER A 750 23.32 18.68 4.22
CA SER A 750 22.12 19.33 4.75
C SER A 750 20.87 19.13 3.89
N ASP A 751 19.72 18.92 4.57
CA ASP A 751 18.39 19.02 3.97
C ASP A 751 17.94 20.49 3.96
N GLU A 752 17.88 21.12 2.80
CA GLU A 752 16.81 22.08 2.51
C GLU A 752 16.08 21.56 1.29
N GLU A 753 14.84 21.09 1.48
CA GLU A 753 13.74 21.17 0.52
C GLU A 753 12.49 20.53 1.14
N MET A 754 11.73 21.34 1.87
CA MET A 754 10.30 21.12 2.07
C MET A 754 9.54 22.40 1.73
N SER A 755 9.81 22.90 0.53
CA SER A 755 9.00 23.89 -0.15
C SER A 755 9.16 23.61 -1.62
N ASN A 756 8.04 23.27 -2.26
CA ASN A 756 7.75 23.22 -3.70
C ASN A 756 7.14 21.87 -4.10
N PHE A 757 5.80 21.89 -4.06
CA PHE A 757 5.00 21.17 -5.04
C PHE A 757 5.44 21.58 -6.46
N CYS A 758 5.31 20.62 -7.39
CA CYS A 758 5.39 20.71 -8.85
C CYS A 758 6.67 20.16 -9.51
N HIS A 759 6.41 19.26 -10.46
CA HIS A 759 7.26 18.73 -11.54
C HIS A 759 8.08 17.44 -11.33
N LEU A 760 7.47 16.34 -11.80
CA LEU A 760 8.11 15.07 -12.16
C LEU A 760 9.07 15.22 -13.35
N LYS A 761 10.25 14.60 -13.25
CA LYS A 761 10.90 13.71 -14.25
C LYS A 761 12.12 13.04 -13.59
N LYS A 762 12.11 11.71 -13.41
CA LYS A 762 12.71 10.66 -14.26
C LYS A 762 14.19 10.87 -14.61
N GLY A 763 15.06 10.24 -13.81
CA GLY A 763 16.43 9.87 -14.17
C GLY A 763 16.66 8.40 -13.87
N SER A 764 17.00 7.64 -14.90
CA SER A 764 17.43 6.24 -14.87
C SER A 764 18.88 6.11 -14.45
N SER A 765 19.19 5.14 -13.59
CA SER A 765 20.55 4.67 -13.34
C SER A 765 20.79 3.30 -13.98
N SER A 766 21.90 3.20 -14.70
CA SER A 766 22.54 2.00 -15.23
C SER A 766 23.41 1.33 -14.17
N SER A 767 23.51 0.00 -14.20
CA SER A 767 24.78 -0.69 -13.96
C SER A 767 24.80 -2.09 -14.60
N SER A 768 26.01 -2.46 -15.00
CA SER A 768 26.45 -3.54 -15.86
C SER A 768 26.89 -4.78 -15.09
N SER A 769 26.69 -5.97 -15.66
CA SER A 769 27.62 -7.11 -15.50
C SER A 769 27.56 -8.06 -16.71
N THR A 770 28.76 -8.50 -17.07
CA THR A 770 29.24 -9.22 -18.26
C THR A 770 28.81 -10.69 -18.40
N THR A 771 28.48 -11.13 -19.62
CA THR A 771 28.73 -12.50 -20.15
C THR A 771 28.80 -12.49 -21.69
N SER A 772 29.58 -13.43 -22.23
CA SER A 772 30.18 -13.67 -23.56
C SER A 772 29.27 -13.70 -24.83
N PRO A 773 29.86 -13.75 -26.05
CA PRO A 773 29.25 -13.23 -27.28
C PRO A 773 28.42 -14.27 -28.04
N VAL A 774 27.23 -13.86 -28.50
CA VAL A 774 26.43 -14.61 -29.48
C VAL A 774 26.13 -13.70 -30.69
N LYS A 775 26.22 -14.31 -31.87
CA LYS A 775 26.32 -13.71 -33.22
C LYS A 775 25.27 -12.62 -33.51
N LYS A 776 25.74 -11.49 -34.05
CA LYS A 776 24.97 -10.34 -34.53
C LYS A 776 24.00 -10.74 -35.65
N VAL A 777 22.70 -10.54 -35.41
CA VAL A 777 21.71 -10.25 -36.46
C VAL A 777 21.54 -8.73 -36.49
N SER A 778 21.65 -8.16 -37.69
CA SER A 778 21.67 -6.73 -38.02
C SER A 778 20.61 -5.89 -37.28
N GLU A 779 21.08 -4.83 -36.62
CA GLU A 779 20.29 -3.90 -35.82
C GLU A 779 19.23 -3.16 -36.66
N PHE A 780 17.95 -3.44 -36.38
CA PHE A 780 16.86 -2.50 -36.66
C PHE A 780 17.01 -1.29 -35.72
N SER A 781 17.25 -0.10 -36.29
CA SER A 781 17.39 1.15 -35.54
C SER A 781 16.02 1.69 -35.11
N PHE A 782 15.73 1.68 -33.81
CA PHE A 782 14.47 2.13 -33.21
C PHE A 782 14.24 3.65 -33.24
N ASN A 783 15.24 4.44 -33.66
CA ASN A 783 15.14 5.90 -33.73
C ASN A 783 14.19 6.41 -34.81
N ASP A 784 13.76 5.48 -35.67
CA ASP A 784 13.00 5.76 -36.87
C ASP A 784 11.48 5.86 -36.64
N LEU A 785 10.95 5.37 -35.51
CA LEU A 785 9.51 5.41 -35.20
C LEU A 785 9.05 6.69 -34.49
N SER A 786 9.92 7.39 -33.77
CA SER A 786 9.53 8.57 -32.98
C SER A 786 9.09 9.76 -33.84
N ARG A 787 9.72 9.90 -35.01
CA ARG A 787 9.38 10.93 -36.00
C ARG A 787 8.04 10.70 -36.68
N SER A 788 7.53 9.48 -36.69
CA SER A 788 6.28 9.12 -37.38
C SER A 788 5.04 9.24 -36.49
N TYR A 789 5.20 9.01 -35.18
CA TYR A 789 4.06 8.91 -34.23
C TYR A 789 4.16 9.88 -33.05
N GLY A 790 5.14 10.80 -33.04
CA GLY A 790 5.29 11.82 -32.00
C GLY A 790 5.68 11.29 -30.60
N THR A 791 6.03 10.01 -30.49
CA THR A 791 6.49 9.38 -29.23
C THR A 791 7.67 8.45 -29.49
N LEU A 792 8.80 8.66 -28.78
CA LEU A 792 9.95 7.76 -28.78
C LEU A 792 9.56 6.45 -28.07
N MET A 793 9.43 5.35 -28.83
CA MET A 793 9.46 4.02 -28.23
C MET A 793 10.87 3.76 -27.71
N LEU A 794 11.02 3.84 -26.39
CA LEU A 794 12.26 3.48 -25.71
C LEU A 794 12.58 2.02 -25.99
N ARG A 795 13.86 1.69 -26.24
CA ARG A 795 14.31 0.29 -26.23
C ARG A 795 13.85 -0.31 -24.89
N PRO A 796 13.11 -1.43 -24.88
CA PRO A 796 12.73 -2.08 -23.63
C PRO A 796 13.99 -2.32 -22.82
N LYS A 797 13.91 -2.13 -21.49
CA LYS A 797 15.11 -2.26 -20.65
C LYS A 797 15.70 -3.65 -20.87
N SER A 798 17.01 -3.79 -20.74
CA SER A 798 17.69 -5.09 -20.89
C SER A 798 17.08 -6.17 -19.97
N ASN A 799 16.51 -5.78 -18.82
CA ASN A 799 15.71 -6.68 -17.99
C ASN A 799 14.39 -7.08 -18.66
N ASP A 800 13.66 -6.16 -19.28
CA ASP A 800 12.39 -6.44 -19.98
C ASP A 800 12.62 -7.35 -21.19
N LEU A 801 13.73 -7.18 -21.90
CA LEU A 801 14.15 -8.07 -23.00
C LEU A 801 14.54 -9.46 -22.50
N LYS A 802 15.25 -9.58 -21.37
CA LYS A 802 15.54 -10.89 -20.74
C LYS A 802 14.28 -11.58 -20.25
N VAL A 803 13.33 -10.81 -19.72
CA VAL A 803 12.00 -11.31 -19.31
C VAL A 803 11.25 -11.81 -20.55
N TYR A 804 11.25 -11.04 -21.64
CA TYR A 804 10.65 -11.43 -22.91
C TYR A 804 11.31 -12.68 -23.51
N GLU A 805 12.64 -12.78 -23.55
CA GLU A 805 13.36 -13.98 -24.00
C GLU A 805 13.03 -15.20 -23.14
N LYS A 806 12.89 -15.02 -21.82
CA LYS A 806 12.49 -16.09 -20.90
C LYS A 806 11.07 -16.59 -21.21
N TYR A 807 10.12 -15.68 -21.48
CA TYR A 807 8.75 -16.03 -21.89
C TYR A 807 8.69 -16.64 -23.30
N ALA A 808 9.46 -16.13 -24.25
CA ALA A 808 9.55 -16.69 -25.60
C ALA A 808 10.17 -18.09 -25.59
N ASN A 809 11.16 -18.34 -24.72
CA ASN A 809 11.74 -19.66 -24.53
C ASN A 809 10.79 -20.61 -23.78
N MET A 810 10.02 -20.13 -22.80
CA MET A 810 8.95 -20.92 -22.17
C MET A 810 7.87 -21.31 -23.18
N ALA A 811 7.49 -20.42 -24.09
CA ALA A 811 6.54 -20.71 -25.17
C ALA A 811 7.09 -21.80 -26.11
N LYS A 812 8.36 -21.71 -26.53
CA LYS A 812 9.04 -22.74 -27.33
C LYS A 812 9.17 -24.09 -26.60
N ILE A 813 9.41 -24.08 -25.29
CA ILE A 813 9.48 -25.29 -24.46
C ILE A 813 8.09 -25.95 -24.34
N CYS A 814 7.02 -25.15 -24.31
CA CYS A 814 5.64 -25.66 -24.34
C CYS A 814 5.26 -26.22 -25.72
N GLU A 815 5.70 -25.59 -26.82
CA GLU A 815 5.49 -26.09 -28.19
C GLU A 815 6.23 -27.41 -28.46
N GLN A 816 7.37 -27.66 -27.79
CA GLN A 816 8.15 -28.89 -27.97
C GLN A 816 7.60 -30.11 -27.23
N LYS A 817 6.60 -29.95 -26.33
CA LYS A 817 6.03 -31.03 -25.51
C LYS A 817 4.56 -31.34 -25.76
N SER A 818 3.91 -30.75 -26.76
CA SER A 818 2.55 -31.13 -27.15
C SER A 818 2.60 -32.23 -28.20
N ASP A 819 2.30 -33.47 -27.78
CA ASP A 819 1.99 -34.59 -28.67
C ASP A 819 0.93 -34.15 -29.70
N LYS A 820 1.32 -34.19 -30.99
CA LYS A 820 0.49 -33.79 -32.14
C LYS A 820 -0.82 -34.57 -32.29
N LYS A 821 -1.07 -35.62 -31.49
CA LYS A 821 -2.28 -36.45 -31.56
C LYS A 821 -3.53 -35.84 -30.91
N ILE A 822 -3.41 -34.78 -30.10
CA ILE A 822 -4.56 -34.19 -29.41
C ILE A 822 -5.29 -33.14 -30.28
N PHE A 823 -4.61 -32.54 -31.26
CA PHE A 823 -5.19 -31.50 -32.11
C PHE A 823 -6.07 -32.03 -33.26
N ASP A 824 -5.80 -33.23 -33.77
CA ASP A 824 -6.58 -33.79 -34.90
C ASP A 824 -8.01 -34.20 -34.52
N ASN A 825 -8.28 -34.43 -33.22
CA ASN A 825 -9.63 -34.75 -32.73
C ASN A 825 -10.51 -33.50 -32.51
N PHE A 826 -9.96 -32.28 -32.53
CA PHE A 826 -10.72 -31.05 -32.31
C PHE A 826 -11.27 -30.42 -33.59
N GLU A 827 -10.73 -30.75 -34.78
CA GLU A 827 -11.23 -30.23 -36.06
C GLU A 827 -12.48 -30.96 -36.58
N THR A 828 -12.78 -32.15 -36.06
CA THR A 828 -13.89 -32.97 -36.55
C THR A 828 -15.24 -32.66 -35.89
N GLU A 829 -15.26 -32.05 -34.69
CA GLU A 829 -16.52 -31.71 -34.00
C GLU A 829 -17.07 -30.29 -34.30
N LEU A 830 -16.32 -29.43 -34.99
CA LEU A 830 -16.73 -28.03 -35.25
C LEU A 830 -17.43 -27.78 -36.60
N LYS A 831 -17.78 -28.85 -37.35
CA LYS A 831 -18.39 -28.74 -38.69
C LYS A 831 -19.89 -28.99 -38.77
N HIS A 832 -20.61 -29.08 -37.65
CA HIS A 832 -22.07 -29.13 -37.70
C HIS A 832 -22.76 -27.90 -37.08
N ASP A 833 -23.66 -27.35 -37.90
CA ASP A 833 -24.73 -26.40 -37.61
C ASP A 833 -24.40 -24.91 -37.49
N LEU A 834 -24.08 -24.33 -38.66
CA LEU A 834 -24.52 -22.96 -38.98
C LEU A 834 -25.21 -22.95 -40.34
N LYS A 835 -26.51 -23.24 -40.36
CA LYS A 835 -27.43 -22.71 -41.38
C LYS A 835 -28.11 -21.47 -40.79
N PRO A 836 -28.18 -20.34 -41.52
CA PRO A 836 -28.91 -19.17 -41.08
C PRO A 836 -30.41 -19.41 -41.26
N LYS A 837 -31.21 -19.10 -40.23
CA LYS A 837 -32.65 -18.86 -40.38
C LYS A 837 -32.99 -17.46 -39.87
N ASN A 838 -33.47 -16.67 -40.83
CA ASN A 838 -34.43 -15.56 -40.74
C ASN A 838 -33.91 -14.15 -40.38
N GLU A 839 -33.75 -13.36 -41.46
CA GLU A 839 -34.40 -12.08 -41.79
C GLU A 839 -34.84 -11.09 -40.68
N ASN A 840 -34.37 -9.84 -40.88
CA ASN A 840 -34.89 -8.53 -40.42
C ASN A 840 -34.25 -7.87 -39.19
N SER A 841 -33.17 -7.10 -39.41
CA SER A 841 -33.05 -5.68 -38.99
C SER A 841 -31.73 -5.07 -39.46
N SER A 842 -31.68 -4.62 -40.72
CA SER A 842 -30.62 -3.74 -41.21
C SER A 842 -30.99 -2.29 -40.92
N PHE A 843 -30.20 -1.60 -40.09
CA PHE A 843 -30.11 -0.14 -40.18
C PHE A 843 -29.06 0.18 -41.26
N GLU A 844 -29.50 0.75 -42.38
CA GLU A 844 -28.59 1.39 -43.35
C GLU A 844 -27.92 2.59 -42.68
N VAL A 845 -26.59 2.58 -42.62
CA VAL A 845 -25.79 3.73 -42.20
C VAL A 845 -25.29 4.43 -43.45
N GLU A 846 -25.81 5.61 -43.74
CA GLU A 846 -25.25 6.48 -44.78
C GLU A 846 -23.85 6.95 -44.36
N LEU A 847 -22.83 6.50 -45.10
CA LEU A 847 -21.45 6.94 -44.91
C LEU A 847 -21.30 8.38 -45.39
N LYS A 848 -20.93 9.29 -44.48
CA LYS A 848 -20.63 10.68 -44.84
C LYS A 848 -19.40 10.75 -45.76
N PRO A 849 -19.41 11.61 -46.79
CA PRO A 849 -18.29 11.76 -47.70
C PRO A 849 -17.05 12.27 -46.97
N ILE A 850 -15.94 11.55 -47.16
CA ILE A 850 -14.64 11.83 -46.54
C ILE A 850 -14.08 13.14 -47.12
N SER A 851 -13.58 14.03 -46.26
CA SER A 851 -13.03 15.31 -46.71
C SER A 851 -11.83 15.12 -47.65
N SER A 852 -11.71 15.99 -48.65
CA SER A 852 -10.58 16.01 -49.60
C SER A 852 -9.22 16.15 -48.89
N LYS A 853 -9.21 16.75 -47.69
CA LYS A 853 -8.02 16.87 -46.84
C LYS A 853 -7.57 15.51 -46.29
N THR A 854 -8.52 14.64 -45.97
CA THR A 854 -8.27 13.29 -45.48
C THR A 854 -7.81 12.36 -46.62
N GLN A 855 -8.38 12.52 -47.81
CA GLN A 855 -7.91 11.81 -49.01
C GLN A 855 -6.45 12.19 -49.35
N LYS A 856 -6.12 13.49 -49.34
CA LYS A 856 -4.73 13.94 -49.57
C LYS A 856 -3.75 13.43 -48.52
N LEU A 857 -4.18 13.34 -47.25
CA LEU A 857 -3.35 12.79 -46.18
C LEU A 857 -3.02 11.31 -46.43
N TYR A 858 -4.03 10.57 -46.92
CA TYR A 858 -3.89 9.17 -47.27
C TYR A 858 -3.03 8.97 -48.53
N GLU A 859 -3.18 9.81 -49.54
CA GLU A 859 -2.31 9.81 -50.73
C GLU A 859 -0.85 10.13 -50.38
N GLN A 860 -0.61 11.09 -49.46
CA GLN A 860 0.73 11.37 -48.95
C GLN A 860 1.32 10.19 -48.17
N TYR A 861 0.48 9.45 -47.45
CA TYR A 861 0.89 8.22 -46.76
C TYR A 861 1.31 7.14 -47.76
N ILE A 862 0.55 6.96 -48.84
CA ILE A 862 0.87 6.04 -49.93
C ILE A 862 2.18 6.46 -50.62
N GLN A 863 2.35 7.74 -50.95
CA GLN A 863 3.60 8.22 -51.56
C GLN A 863 4.83 8.04 -50.66
N LYS A 864 4.70 8.25 -49.34
CA LYS A 864 5.77 7.95 -48.38
C LYS A 864 6.16 6.47 -48.35
N GLY A 865 5.19 5.58 -48.58
CA GLY A 865 5.43 4.14 -48.73
C GLY A 865 6.24 3.81 -49.98
N VAL A 866 6.14 4.63 -51.04
CA VAL A 866 6.84 4.41 -52.32
C VAL A 866 8.25 5.03 -52.33
N THR A 867 8.47 6.20 -51.74
CA THR A 867 9.74 6.94 -51.90
C THR A 867 10.80 6.74 -50.81
N GLY A 868 10.47 6.08 -49.68
CA GLY A 868 11.44 5.84 -48.59
C GLY A 868 11.88 7.11 -47.82
N LYS A 869 12.73 6.92 -46.79
CA LYS A 869 13.02 7.91 -45.73
C LYS A 869 14.04 9.01 -46.06
N VAL A 870 13.79 10.22 -45.53
CA VAL A 870 14.75 11.33 -45.43
C VAL A 870 15.45 11.31 -44.07
N THR A 871 16.78 11.38 -44.03
CA THR A 871 17.62 11.19 -42.83
C THR A 871 17.61 12.37 -41.83
N PRO A 872 17.59 12.13 -40.49
CA PRO A 872 17.79 13.15 -39.43
C PRO A 872 19.22 13.71 -39.34
N LYS A 873 19.39 14.97 -38.89
CA LYS A 873 20.68 15.59 -38.53
C LYS A 873 21.14 15.18 -37.11
N PRO A 874 22.45 14.99 -36.85
CA PRO A 874 23.01 14.50 -35.57
C PRO A 874 23.07 15.55 -34.43
N GLU A 875 22.91 15.08 -33.17
CA GLU A 875 22.81 15.84 -31.90
C GLU A 875 24.15 16.30 -31.27
N SER A 876 25.31 15.93 -31.83
CA SER A 876 26.61 16.57 -31.54
C SER A 876 27.56 16.25 -32.70
N LYS A 877 28.38 17.22 -33.10
CA LYS A 877 29.40 17.01 -34.15
C LYS A 877 30.72 16.53 -33.55
N ALA A 878 30.95 16.70 -32.25
CA ALA A 878 32.19 16.31 -31.58
C ALA A 878 32.26 14.79 -31.38
N GLN A 879 33.14 14.13 -32.13
CA GLN A 879 33.39 12.69 -32.00
C GLN A 879 34.89 12.43 -31.84
N ILE A 880 35.27 11.71 -30.78
CA ILE A 880 36.66 11.28 -30.57
C ILE A 880 37.11 10.49 -31.80
N SER A 881 38.37 10.66 -32.22
CA SER A 881 38.99 10.13 -33.44
C SER A 881 38.53 10.76 -34.76
N LYS A 882 37.59 11.71 -34.74
CA LYS A 882 37.18 12.50 -35.92
C LYS A 882 37.72 13.93 -35.82
N PRO A 883 37.76 14.69 -36.94
CA PRO A 883 38.07 16.12 -36.89
C PRO A 883 37.18 16.84 -35.87
N ALA A 884 37.76 17.71 -35.07
CA ALA A 884 36.99 18.52 -34.13
C ALA A 884 36.01 19.43 -34.90
N PRO A 885 34.80 19.68 -34.38
CA PRO A 885 33.83 20.55 -35.05
C PRO A 885 34.43 21.92 -35.31
N PHE A 886 34.30 22.41 -36.54
CA PHE A 886 34.81 23.72 -36.89
C PHE A 886 34.07 24.81 -36.09
N TRP A 887 34.84 25.76 -35.56
CA TRP A 887 34.32 26.96 -34.90
C TRP A 887 35.08 28.20 -35.36
N GLN A 888 34.36 29.30 -35.34
CA GLN A 888 34.88 30.65 -35.54
C GLN A 888 34.06 31.60 -34.65
N GLY A 889 34.71 32.56 -34.02
CA GLY A 889 34.02 33.60 -33.29
C GLY A 889 34.95 34.68 -32.74
N THR A 890 34.35 35.72 -32.18
CA THR A 890 35.06 36.83 -31.57
C THR A 890 35.55 36.43 -30.18
N ALA A 891 36.85 36.61 -29.93
CA ALA A 891 37.47 36.37 -28.64
C ALA A 891 38.14 37.63 -28.09
N VAL A 892 38.26 37.72 -26.77
CA VAL A 892 39.11 38.73 -26.11
C VAL A 892 40.51 38.17 -25.98
N VAL A 893 41.48 38.83 -26.62
CA VAL A 893 42.91 38.46 -26.59
C VAL A 893 43.71 39.71 -26.21
N LYS A 894 44.37 39.71 -25.05
CA LYS A 894 45.13 40.85 -24.53
C LYS A 894 44.32 42.17 -24.51
N ASN A 895 43.08 42.12 -24.02
CA ASN A 895 42.13 43.25 -23.96
C ASN A 895 41.63 43.79 -25.31
N GLU A 896 41.91 43.11 -26.42
CA GLU A 896 41.39 43.45 -27.75
C GLU A 896 40.43 42.39 -28.25
N PHE A 897 39.44 42.78 -29.05
CA PHE A 897 38.56 41.84 -29.76
C PHE A 897 39.25 41.32 -31.02
N LYS A 898 39.37 39.99 -31.15
CA LYS A 898 39.98 39.32 -32.31
C LYS A 898 39.12 38.15 -32.76
N GLU A 899 39.02 37.97 -34.07
CA GLU A 899 38.39 36.79 -34.66
C GLU A 899 39.35 35.59 -34.59
N LEU A 900 38.92 34.55 -33.87
CA LEU A 900 39.63 33.28 -33.78
C LEU A 900 38.86 32.19 -34.52
N ASN A 901 39.59 31.23 -35.08
CA ASN A 901 38.99 30.03 -35.65
C ASN A 901 39.85 28.78 -35.37
N LEU A 902 39.24 27.60 -35.49
CA LEU A 902 39.93 26.32 -35.22
C LEU A 902 41.18 26.13 -36.09
N THR A 903 41.16 26.57 -37.35
CA THR A 903 42.25 26.34 -38.31
C THR A 903 43.55 27.08 -37.96
N GLN A 904 43.49 28.18 -37.20
CA GLN A 904 44.67 28.90 -36.71
C GLN A 904 45.54 28.08 -35.76
N TYR A 905 44.99 27.01 -35.17
CA TYR A 905 45.68 26.13 -34.22
C TYR A 905 46.25 24.86 -34.86
N LYS A 906 46.13 24.69 -36.18
CA LYS A 906 46.68 23.53 -36.89
C LYS A 906 48.20 23.46 -36.71
N GLY A 907 48.73 22.26 -36.47
CA GLY A 907 50.14 22.04 -36.15
C GLY A 907 50.48 22.15 -34.65
N LYS A 908 49.52 22.53 -33.81
CA LYS A 908 49.64 22.57 -32.35
C LYS A 908 48.53 21.75 -31.70
N TYR A 909 48.79 21.21 -30.51
CA TYR A 909 47.69 20.71 -29.69
C TYR A 909 46.84 21.89 -29.20
N LEU A 910 45.53 21.69 -29.04
CA LEU A 910 44.62 22.70 -28.55
C LEU A 910 43.76 22.12 -27.43
N VAL A 911 43.81 22.78 -26.27
CA VAL A 911 42.87 22.59 -25.17
C VAL A 911 41.74 23.60 -25.35
N PHE A 912 40.60 23.11 -25.80
CA PHE A 912 39.41 23.91 -26.05
C PHE A 912 38.37 23.60 -24.99
N PHE A 913 38.07 24.54 -24.10
CA PHE A 913 37.22 24.23 -22.96
C PHE A 913 36.11 25.27 -22.74
N PHE A 914 34.94 24.77 -22.41
CA PHE A 914 33.75 25.55 -22.11
C PHE A 914 33.60 25.74 -20.61
N TYR A 915 33.09 26.89 -20.20
CA TYR A 915 32.67 27.15 -18.83
C TYR A 915 31.26 27.76 -18.84
N PRO A 916 30.46 27.52 -17.77
CA PRO A 916 29.06 27.91 -17.73
C PRO A 916 28.79 29.39 -18.05
N LEU A 917 29.25 30.30 -17.19
CA LEU A 917 28.91 31.73 -17.24
C LEU A 917 30.00 32.60 -16.60
N ASP A 918 30.18 33.80 -17.14
CA ASP A 918 30.96 34.89 -16.55
C ASP A 918 30.43 35.32 -15.17
N PHE A 919 31.28 35.90 -14.32
CA PHE A 919 30.94 36.41 -12.98
C PHE A 919 30.33 35.37 -12.00
N THR A 920 30.56 34.08 -12.23
CA THR A 920 30.12 32.99 -11.34
C THR A 920 31.26 32.43 -10.46
N PHE A 921 30.98 31.39 -9.66
CA PHE A 921 31.84 30.98 -8.54
C PHE A 921 33.06 30.13 -8.93
N VAL A 922 32.85 29.02 -9.65
CA VAL A 922 33.92 28.06 -9.98
C VAL A 922 34.64 28.43 -11.28
N CYS A 923 33.93 29.02 -12.25
CA CYS A 923 34.48 29.45 -13.55
C CYS A 923 35.77 30.30 -13.46
N PRO A 924 35.87 31.34 -12.60
CA PRO A 924 37.09 32.14 -12.54
C PRO A 924 38.29 31.32 -12.06
N THR A 925 38.08 30.34 -11.16
CA THR A 925 39.17 29.49 -10.65
C THR A 925 39.79 28.62 -11.75
N GLU A 926 38.97 28.07 -12.65
CA GLU A 926 39.46 27.25 -13.77
C GLU A 926 40.23 28.09 -14.78
N ILE A 927 39.65 29.21 -15.21
CA ILE A 927 40.24 30.11 -16.20
C ILE A 927 41.58 30.66 -15.68
N ILE A 928 41.64 31.05 -14.41
CA ILE A 928 42.87 31.51 -13.75
C ILE A 928 43.91 30.38 -13.70
N ALA A 929 43.52 29.16 -13.29
CA ALA A 929 44.45 28.04 -13.18
C ALA A 929 45.08 27.66 -14.53
N PHE A 930 44.31 27.64 -15.63
CA PHE A 930 44.83 27.41 -16.98
C PHE A 930 45.67 28.59 -17.49
N SER A 931 45.26 29.83 -17.21
CA SER A 931 45.98 31.04 -17.62
C SER A 931 47.35 31.16 -16.96
N ASP A 932 47.43 30.95 -15.64
CA ASP A 932 48.66 31.10 -14.88
C ASP A 932 49.70 30.01 -15.27
N ARG A 933 49.22 28.82 -15.67
CA ARG A 933 50.04 27.68 -16.12
C ARG A 933 50.12 27.52 -17.65
N VAL A 934 49.67 28.50 -18.43
CA VAL A 934 49.66 28.42 -19.91
C VAL A 934 51.06 28.17 -20.50
N HIS A 935 52.10 28.60 -19.81
CA HIS A 935 53.49 28.41 -20.21
C HIS A 935 53.90 26.93 -20.23
N GLU A 936 53.29 26.07 -19.39
CA GLU A 936 53.51 24.62 -19.40
C GLU A 936 52.90 23.97 -20.66
N PHE A 937 51.71 24.44 -21.08
CA PHE A 937 51.09 24.00 -22.33
C PHE A 937 51.92 24.42 -23.55
N LYS A 938 52.43 25.66 -23.56
CA LYS A 938 53.30 26.14 -24.64
C LYS A 938 54.59 25.34 -24.79
N LYS A 939 55.19 24.89 -23.68
CA LYS A 939 56.37 23.98 -23.71
C LYS A 939 56.05 22.64 -24.38
N LEU A 940 54.80 22.18 -24.30
CA LEU A 940 54.31 20.97 -24.95
C LEU A 940 53.76 21.24 -26.37
N ASN A 941 54.02 22.40 -26.98
CA ASN A 941 53.43 22.81 -28.26
C ASN A 941 51.88 22.72 -28.25
N ALA A 942 51.27 23.10 -27.12
CA ALA A 942 49.83 23.17 -26.93
C ALA A 942 49.36 24.60 -26.60
N GLU A 943 48.22 24.99 -27.14
CA GLU A 943 47.53 26.25 -26.83
C GLU A 943 46.25 25.98 -26.05
N VAL A 944 45.72 27.00 -25.37
CA VAL A 944 44.52 26.90 -24.53
C VAL A 944 43.54 28.01 -24.90
N VAL A 945 42.27 27.67 -25.11
CA VAL A 945 41.18 28.61 -25.41
C VAL A 945 39.99 28.27 -24.52
N ALA A 946 39.45 29.28 -23.85
CA ALA A 946 38.24 29.16 -23.02
C ALA A 946 37.03 29.74 -23.75
N VAL A 947 35.85 29.16 -23.56
CA VAL A 947 34.61 29.53 -24.27
C VAL A 947 33.42 29.59 -23.31
N SER A 948 32.54 30.57 -23.47
CA SER A 948 31.20 30.54 -22.87
C SER A 948 30.19 31.17 -23.81
N VAL A 949 28.92 31.10 -23.43
CA VAL A 949 27.81 31.74 -24.15
C VAL A 949 27.75 33.26 -23.92
N ASP A 950 28.65 33.81 -23.11
CA ASP A 950 28.69 35.23 -22.79
C ASP A 950 29.29 36.06 -23.94
N SER A 951 28.92 37.35 -23.99
CA SER A 951 29.41 38.28 -25.00
C SER A 951 30.89 38.63 -24.79
N GLN A 952 31.59 38.98 -25.88
CA GLN A 952 32.95 39.53 -25.82
C GLN A 952 33.06 40.79 -24.94
N PHE A 953 31.98 41.56 -24.80
CA PHE A 953 31.95 42.73 -23.91
C PHE A 953 31.94 42.32 -22.43
N THR A 954 31.20 41.25 -22.10
CA THR A 954 31.17 40.66 -20.75
C THR A 954 32.56 40.10 -20.40
N HIS A 955 33.19 39.38 -21.34
CA HIS A 955 34.56 38.88 -21.20
C HIS A 955 35.56 40.00 -20.87
N LEU A 956 35.50 41.12 -21.61
CA LEU A 956 36.40 42.26 -21.39
C LEU A 956 36.16 42.92 -20.02
N ALA A 957 34.90 43.11 -19.63
CA ALA A 957 34.55 43.66 -18.32
C ALA A 957 35.03 42.75 -17.17
N TRP A 958 34.97 41.43 -17.37
CA TRP A 958 35.39 40.47 -16.37
C TRP A 958 36.91 40.39 -16.21
N ILE A 959 37.65 40.55 -17.31
CA ILE A 959 39.13 40.69 -17.31
C ILE A 959 39.56 41.98 -16.59
N GLN A 960 38.84 43.09 -16.80
CA GLN A 960 39.11 44.37 -16.13
C GLN A 960 38.77 44.33 -14.62
N THR A 961 37.93 43.38 -14.20
CA THR A 961 37.57 43.22 -12.79
C THR A 961 38.71 42.55 -12.00
N PRO A 962 39.17 43.11 -10.86
CA PRO A 962 40.23 42.50 -10.05
C PRO A 962 39.85 41.11 -9.50
N ARG A 963 40.82 40.18 -9.44
CA ARG A 963 40.63 38.83 -8.86
C ARG A 963 40.03 38.84 -7.45
N LYS A 964 40.39 39.83 -6.61
CA LYS A 964 39.84 40.01 -5.25
C LYS A 964 38.33 40.27 -5.22
N LYS A 965 37.73 40.71 -6.32
CA LYS A 965 36.29 40.95 -6.47
C LYS A 965 35.59 39.86 -7.31
N GLY A 966 36.23 38.70 -7.51
CA GLY A 966 35.70 37.62 -8.35
C GLY A 966 35.89 37.83 -9.86
N GLY A 967 36.74 38.77 -10.26
CA GLY A 967 37.16 38.97 -11.65
C GLY A 967 38.31 38.06 -12.08
N LEU A 968 38.72 38.14 -13.35
CA LEU A 968 39.85 37.34 -13.87
C LEU A 968 41.20 38.06 -13.69
N GLY A 969 41.20 39.40 -13.66
CA GLY A 969 42.43 40.18 -13.74
C GLY A 969 43.20 39.91 -15.03
N SER A 970 44.53 40.05 -14.99
CA SER A 970 45.38 39.76 -16.16
C SER A 970 45.30 38.28 -16.53
N ILE A 971 44.95 38.00 -17.80
CA ILE A 971 44.78 36.66 -18.36
C ILE A 971 45.66 36.49 -19.61
N ASN A 972 46.24 35.29 -19.77
CA ASN A 972 47.16 34.94 -20.85
C ASN A 972 46.56 33.98 -21.91
N ILE A 973 45.27 33.64 -21.79
CA ILE A 973 44.54 32.78 -22.71
C ILE A 973 43.36 33.55 -23.34
N PRO A 974 42.97 33.23 -24.59
CA PRO A 974 41.77 33.80 -25.21
C PRO A 974 40.47 33.37 -24.53
N LEU A 975 39.52 34.30 -24.42
CA LEU A 975 38.12 34.03 -24.07
C LEU A 975 37.22 34.22 -25.29
N LEU A 976 36.69 33.13 -25.84
CA LEU A 976 35.84 33.11 -27.02
C LEU A 976 34.36 33.25 -26.63
N SER A 977 33.63 34.10 -27.37
CA SER A 977 32.18 34.29 -27.20
C SER A 977 31.38 33.35 -28.12
N ASP A 978 30.39 32.67 -27.56
CA ASP A 978 29.42 31.83 -28.30
C ASP A 978 27.97 32.27 -28.02
N LEU A 979 27.67 33.55 -28.27
CA LEU A 979 26.32 34.12 -28.08
C LEU A 979 25.21 33.40 -28.85
N THR A 980 25.53 32.74 -29.98
CA THR A 980 24.55 32.02 -30.80
C THR A 980 24.30 30.59 -30.30
N HIS A 981 25.08 30.14 -29.31
CA HIS A 981 25.12 28.78 -28.79
C HIS A 981 25.51 27.73 -29.83
N GLN A 982 25.94 28.15 -31.03
CA GLN A 982 26.23 27.24 -32.14
C GLN A 982 27.46 26.39 -31.83
N ILE A 983 28.50 26.99 -31.26
CA ILE A 983 29.75 26.29 -30.94
C ILE A 983 29.47 25.30 -29.81
N SER A 984 28.72 25.71 -28.78
CA SER A 984 28.34 24.87 -27.64
C SER A 984 27.45 23.70 -28.04
N LYS A 985 26.53 23.89 -28.99
CA LYS A 985 25.69 22.82 -29.57
C LYS A 985 26.50 21.88 -30.45
N ASP A 986 27.39 22.41 -31.30
CA ASP A 986 28.25 21.60 -32.17
C ASP A 986 29.19 20.70 -31.36
N TYR A 987 29.66 21.18 -30.21
CA TYR A 987 30.46 20.41 -29.26
C TYR A 987 29.65 19.57 -28.26
N GLY A 988 28.31 19.67 -28.27
CA GLY A 988 27.41 18.87 -27.43
C GLY A 988 27.48 19.18 -25.93
N VAL A 989 27.83 20.42 -25.56
CA VAL A 989 27.97 20.85 -24.16
C VAL A 989 26.89 21.82 -23.70
N PHE A 990 26.03 22.26 -24.60
CA PHE A 990 24.95 23.21 -24.31
C PHE A 990 23.80 22.54 -23.55
N LEU A 991 23.40 23.14 -22.43
CA LEU A 991 22.23 22.74 -21.66
C LEU A 991 21.04 23.58 -22.10
N GLU A 992 20.18 23.02 -22.96
CA GLU A 992 18.99 23.71 -23.49
C GLU A 992 18.08 24.24 -22.36
N ASP A 993 17.99 23.54 -21.23
CA ASP A 993 17.14 23.91 -20.10
C ASP A 993 17.70 25.11 -19.28
N LEU A 994 19.03 25.31 -19.28
CA LEU A 994 19.70 26.33 -18.46
C LEU A 994 20.27 27.50 -19.27
N GLY A 995 20.33 27.37 -20.60
CA GLY A 995 20.81 28.43 -21.49
C GLY A 995 22.31 28.68 -21.46
N HIS A 996 23.11 27.75 -20.91
CA HIS A 996 24.57 27.84 -20.85
C HIS A 996 25.22 26.46 -20.97
N THR A 997 26.56 26.39 -20.86
CA THR A 997 27.30 25.13 -21.04
C THR A 997 27.50 24.33 -19.75
N LEU A 998 27.71 23.02 -19.89
CA LEU A 998 28.44 22.19 -18.91
C LEU A 998 29.94 22.53 -18.92
N ARG A 999 30.71 22.03 -17.95
CA ARG A 999 32.17 22.18 -17.93
C ARG A 999 32.83 21.15 -18.87
N GLY A 1000 32.66 21.34 -20.18
CA GLY A 1000 33.26 20.49 -21.21
C GLY A 1000 34.68 20.93 -21.58
N LEU A 1001 35.65 20.02 -21.65
CA LEU A 1001 37.02 20.25 -22.11
C LEU A 1001 37.37 19.27 -23.22
N PHE A 1002 37.94 19.77 -24.30
CA PHE A 1002 38.28 19.04 -25.49
C PHE A 1002 39.78 19.16 -25.76
N ILE A 1003 40.46 18.03 -25.92
CA ILE A 1003 41.86 17.99 -26.36
C ILE A 1003 41.88 17.63 -27.84
N ILE A 1004 42.34 18.57 -28.66
CA ILE A 1004 42.43 18.46 -30.11
C ILE A 1004 43.92 18.37 -30.48
N ASP A 1005 44.30 17.40 -31.30
CA ASP A 1005 45.70 17.23 -31.70
C ASP A 1005 46.14 18.20 -32.81
N ALA A 1006 47.43 18.13 -33.15
CA ALA A 1006 48.04 18.96 -34.21
C ALA A 1006 47.41 18.77 -35.60
N ASN A 1007 46.74 17.64 -35.86
CA ASN A 1007 46.03 17.35 -37.11
C ASN A 1007 44.58 17.85 -37.09
N GLY A 1008 44.13 18.46 -35.99
CA GLY A 1008 42.76 18.89 -35.80
C GLY A 1008 41.80 17.76 -35.42
N VAL A 1009 42.31 16.60 -34.99
CA VAL A 1009 41.50 15.45 -34.58
C VAL A 1009 41.21 15.55 -33.09
N LEU A 1010 39.95 15.33 -32.71
CA LEU A 1010 39.53 15.31 -31.32
C LEU A 1010 40.01 14.03 -30.63
N ARG A 1011 40.85 14.16 -29.60
CA ARG A 1011 41.48 13.03 -28.89
C ARG A 1011 40.82 12.71 -27.56
N GLN A 1012 40.34 13.72 -26.85
CA GLN A 1012 39.67 13.52 -25.57
C GLN A 1012 38.58 14.56 -25.28
N ILE A 1013 37.52 14.11 -24.62
CA ILE A 1013 36.41 14.89 -24.06
C ILE A 1013 36.33 14.63 -22.56
N THR A 1014 36.46 15.68 -21.76
CA THR A 1014 36.21 15.65 -20.32
C THR A 1014 34.97 16.49 -20.03
N MET A 1015 33.91 15.86 -19.51
CA MET A 1015 32.65 16.53 -19.15
C MET A 1015 32.49 16.51 -17.64
N ASN A 1016 32.54 17.69 -17.02
CA ASN A 1016 32.24 17.85 -15.61
C ASN A 1016 30.85 18.49 -15.43
N ASP A 1017 30.16 18.07 -14.38
CA ASP A 1017 28.96 18.76 -13.90
C ASP A 1017 29.32 20.14 -13.30
N LEU A 1018 28.34 21.02 -13.18
CA LEU A 1018 28.49 22.41 -12.78
C LEU A 1018 29.28 22.64 -11.46
N PRO A 1019 29.13 21.83 -10.39
CA PRO A 1019 29.77 22.13 -9.10
C PRO A 1019 31.26 21.73 -9.02
N VAL A 1020 31.80 20.95 -9.96
CA VAL A 1020 33.15 20.37 -9.85
C VAL A 1020 34.09 20.90 -10.93
N GLY A 1021 35.13 21.65 -10.52
CA GLY A 1021 36.16 22.15 -11.44
C GLY A 1021 37.07 21.07 -12.02
N ARG A 1022 37.71 21.37 -13.15
CA ARG A 1022 38.66 20.49 -13.85
C ARG A 1022 40.07 20.60 -13.29
N SER A 1023 40.87 19.58 -13.56
CA SER A 1023 42.29 19.51 -13.18
C SER A 1023 43.22 19.90 -14.34
N VAL A 1024 44.07 20.90 -14.10
CA VAL A 1024 45.13 21.32 -15.05
C VAL A 1024 46.18 20.22 -15.19
N ASP A 1025 46.55 19.56 -14.09
CA ASP A 1025 47.57 18.50 -14.08
C ASP A 1025 47.13 17.28 -14.88
N GLU A 1026 45.86 16.90 -14.80
CA GLU A 1026 45.32 15.80 -15.61
C GLU A 1026 45.31 16.16 -17.09
N THR A 1027 44.98 17.41 -17.42
CA THR A 1027 44.99 17.89 -18.81
C THR A 1027 46.41 17.84 -19.39
N ILE A 1028 47.42 18.28 -18.63
CA ILE A 1028 48.83 18.20 -19.02
C ILE A 1028 49.28 16.74 -19.20
N ARG A 1029 48.92 15.87 -18.26
CA ARG A 1029 49.23 14.42 -18.34
C ARG A 1029 48.63 13.78 -19.59
N LEU A 1030 47.38 14.11 -19.93
CA LEU A 1030 46.71 13.60 -21.12
C LEU A 1030 47.37 14.08 -22.41
N ILE A 1031 47.75 15.36 -22.51
CA ILE A 1031 48.51 15.87 -23.67
C ILE A 1031 49.83 15.10 -23.82
N GLN A 1032 50.57 14.93 -22.73
CA GLN A 1032 51.83 14.18 -22.73
C GLN A 1032 51.64 12.73 -23.19
N ALA A 1033 50.57 12.07 -22.72
CA ALA A 1033 50.25 10.69 -23.11
C ALA A 1033 49.89 10.58 -24.60
N PHE A 1034 49.09 11.51 -25.12
CA PHE A 1034 48.74 11.52 -26.55
C PHE A 1034 49.95 11.82 -27.43
N GLN A 1035 50.80 12.77 -27.04
CA GLN A 1035 52.04 13.06 -27.77
C GLN A 1035 53.03 11.88 -27.73
N TYR A 1036 53.09 11.15 -26.61
CA TYR A 1036 53.90 9.95 -26.52
C TYR A 1036 53.40 8.86 -27.47
N THR A 1037 52.10 8.58 -27.49
CA THR A 1037 51.52 7.56 -28.37
C THR A 1037 51.64 7.95 -29.86
N ASP A 1038 51.47 9.23 -30.19
CA ASP A 1038 51.62 9.74 -31.56
C ASP A 1038 53.06 9.60 -32.08
N LYS A 1039 54.06 9.72 -31.20
CA LYS A 1039 55.49 9.66 -31.55
C LYS A 1039 56.04 8.23 -31.56
N HIS A 1040 55.62 7.39 -30.61
CA HIS A 1040 56.23 6.08 -30.37
C HIS A 1040 55.39 4.90 -30.86
N GLY A 1041 54.09 5.08 -31.13
CA GLY A 1041 53.19 3.99 -31.54
C GLY A 1041 52.86 2.98 -30.42
N GLU A 1042 53.41 3.17 -29.23
CA GLU A 1042 53.08 2.43 -28.02
C GLU A 1042 51.86 3.03 -27.32
N VAL A 1043 51.15 2.25 -26.50
CA VAL A 1043 49.99 2.71 -25.74
C VAL A 1043 50.36 2.95 -24.27
N CYS A 1044 49.76 4.00 -23.69
CA CYS A 1044 49.99 4.42 -22.31
C CYS A 1044 49.00 3.71 -21.36
N PRO A 1045 49.46 3.00 -20.32
CA PRO A 1045 48.61 2.40 -19.29
C PRO A 1045 47.82 3.41 -18.44
N ALA A 1046 46.93 2.90 -17.59
CA ALA A 1046 46.19 3.73 -16.63
C ALA A 1046 47.14 4.53 -15.72
N ASN A 1047 46.82 5.80 -15.46
CA ASN A 1047 47.63 6.72 -14.66
C ASN A 1047 49.05 6.98 -15.17
N TRP A 1048 49.35 6.67 -16.44
CA TRP A 1048 50.68 6.90 -17.03
C TRP A 1048 51.12 8.36 -16.90
N LYS A 1049 52.39 8.54 -16.52
CA LYS A 1049 53.11 9.82 -16.50
C LYS A 1049 54.39 9.68 -17.33
N PRO A 1050 54.98 10.79 -17.82
CA PRO A 1050 56.26 10.75 -18.52
C PRO A 1050 57.32 9.92 -17.75
N GLY A 1051 57.95 8.97 -18.43
CA GLY A 1051 58.92 8.04 -17.85
C GLY A 1051 58.33 6.75 -17.26
N SER A 1052 57.00 6.61 -17.18
CA SER A 1052 56.34 5.36 -16.80
C SER A 1052 56.40 4.32 -17.92
N PRO A 1053 56.38 3.01 -17.59
CA PRO A 1053 56.40 1.95 -18.59
C PRO A 1053 55.15 1.99 -19.48
N THR A 1054 55.34 1.64 -20.75
CA THR A 1054 54.32 1.63 -21.81
C THR A 1054 54.12 0.23 -22.38
N ILE A 1055 53.04 0.05 -23.14
CA ILE A 1055 52.68 -1.25 -23.73
C ILE A 1055 52.81 -1.16 -25.25
N ILE A 1056 53.54 -2.09 -25.86
CA ILE A 1056 53.53 -2.25 -27.31
C ILE A 1056 52.22 -2.96 -27.69
N PRO A 1057 51.34 -2.38 -28.54
CA PRO A 1057 50.02 -2.93 -28.86
C PRO A 1057 50.09 -4.11 -29.85
N ASN A 1058 50.90 -5.11 -29.53
CA ASN A 1058 51.05 -6.37 -30.25
C ASN A 1058 50.73 -7.54 -29.30
N PRO A 1059 49.98 -8.58 -29.73
CA PRO A 1059 49.61 -9.72 -28.88
C PRO A 1059 50.77 -10.41 -28.16
N GLU A 1060 51.95 -10.47 -28.77
CA GLU A 1060 53.15 -11.12 -28.21
C GLU A 1060 54.00 -10.12 -27.41
N GLU A 1061 54.27 -8.95 -27.97
CA GLU A 1061 55.19 -7.98 -27.34
C GLU A 1061 54.61 -7.29 -26.11
N LYS A 1062 53.27 -7.20 -26.00
CA LYS A 1062 52.62 -6.69 -24.78
C LYS A 1062 53.00 -7.47 -23.53
N LEU A 1063 53.38 -8.75 -23.67
CA LEU A 1063 53.79 -9.60 -22.55
C LEU A 1063 55.06 -9.08 -21.87
N LYS A 1064 55.91 -8.29 -22.55
CA LYS A 1064 57.08 -7.65 -21.94
C LYS A 1064 56.67 -6.68 -20.82
N TYR A 1065 55.59 -5.92 -21.03
CA TYR A 1065 55.04 -5.04 -20.01
C TYR A 1065 54.42 -5.86 -18.86
N PHE A 1066 53.49 -6.77 -19.17
CA PHE A 1066 52.79 -7.54 -18.15
C PHE A 1066 53.72 -8.42 -17.32
N GLY A 1067 54.74 -9.03 -17.94
CA GLY A 1067 55.76 -9.80 -17.22
C GLY A 1067 56.70 -8.94 -16.35
N ALA A 1068 56.93 -7.68 -16.72
CA ALA A 1068 57.74 -6.75 -15.91
C ALA A 1068 56.96 -6.13 -14.74
N VAL A 1069 55.63 -6.09 -14.82
CA VAL A 1069 54.73 -5.57 -13.77
C VAL A 1069 54.37 -6.66 -12.74
N ASP A 1070 54.34 -7.94 -13.13
CA ASP A 1070 54.00 -9.10 -12.26
C ASP A 1070 55.19 -9.67 -11.45
N ASP A 1071 56.38 -9.06 -11.45
CA ASP A 1071 57.55 -9.59 -10.71
C ASP A 1071 57.52 -9.15 -9.23
N PRO A 1072 57.17 -10.04 -8.27
CA PRO A 1072 56.95 -9.67 -6.86
C PRO A 1072 58.24 -9.34 -6.10
N LYS A 1073 59.40 -9.31 -6.77
CA LYS A 1073 60.69 -8.93 -6.19
C LYS A 1073 61.00 -7.42 -6.26
N LYS A 1074 60.17 -6.60 -6.91
CA LYS A 1074 60.36 -5.14 -7.01
C LYS A 1074 59.59 -4.31 -5.96
N ASP A 1075 58.67 -4.91 -5.20
CA ASP A 1075 57.94 -4.25 -4.10
C ASP A 1075 58.59 -4.55 -2.73
N LYS A 1076 59.91 -4.33 -2.61
CA LYS A 1076 60.64 -4.26 -1.33
C LYS A 1076 61.40 -2.95 -1.20
#